data_AF-A0A969MFI8-F1
#
_entry.id   AF-A0A969MFI8-F1
#
_cell.length_a   1.000
_cell.length_b   1.000
_cell.length_c   1.000
_cell.angle_alpha   90.00
_cell.angle_beta   90.00
_cell.angle_gamma   90.00
#
_symmetry.space_group_name_H-M   'P 1'
#
loop_
_entity.id
_entity.type
_entity.pdbx_description
1 polymer ?
#
loop_
_entity_poly.entity_id
_entity_poly.type
_entity_poly.pdbx_seq_one_letter_code
_entity_poly.pdbx_strand_id
1 'polypeptide(L)'
;MAKVRVVNGKANQDLVGNNFTNDATQTIFQLGAFTIESNFTGRRITDYRNTISSFVTPITLENLNIDDIDSEKIFNLTSNVVLNLDKSDLKSYAKFGSTKEMLRVAIEQIILNYPASIYADNKLNYDGNITIVNYTYDPLTDITEFEIPTLFITNKFGLITGFNNFATPDNNALKNLNLSYQKYVIWRSNNATGNTNYIIGYTGDSPSYQFLSLRVQGNPFPEISATGLTASTAAIEYHIKPEPLEFNKFTTQLEPLERHLLAKRTENETGFVTKLKEPTQLDDGRTIYTERSFVWPTGDKYNVDIGGSVYTQYIITLMNLGAIYDEIKTDLVYRLLTTSSLKKHDNTDEQKMSKLLRIYGREIDNIRQYIDALVNINTVTYNKNNNIPDTLVKNYATTLGWDITTLVTGDQLEEQFFATEEQEENGIKLPSEIDIELWRRIIINTNYYWKSKGTRHSLKSMLRLIGIPEQFVDITEYVYTVDGRIDPSKITLTLEDIGTPSLPYNSQGYPIAPKENNDFFFQISGDTDGGQAYINVYRKVGFSVNRTIDNKKSWEQAGFVDREHYSTPTYSQRSSALIINTKEIDATLDVARGIEYDVYNYNKLTNYPINTTGVTKPFIYVNIAYNYGMSANTFTIPETPLGDIQVNFNGITLTSGITGNGDYTVAGNVVTLNTEYAVNNTNGTGDVITITYMHDKLSGTGGDYSQVKYVITRPVATNAGMEIPLPTGYTLSDSGDVQLTVNGITLSKSTSLYTGDFIIAPTKDKLIVQNVSLANYLQTNPVITVAYVYEVNGEGLVKKTEVHRVDSFSSSKLTYNPGINKFIYTMDFEAFDLAAIKVVLNGITLQNGSDFTLNGSNKYQIYLPPSLNFGDIIGVYYVISSKSTSSSFLPPNTNFPNINSLSFLEYLELITRKLINAKNRKVITDNNGGFYPTVLKIYEEYLRMSFLPENNFLHSNGYTYSNLFPFIGRFSAFFQRFVTGLLPATIILKKGGVVIRNTAFTRQKYTYKRGVNFNPKYQWLGDDGSEFIVPLPDITYAWSSEYVCVENDILEIEDIQVIL
;
A
#
# COMPACT_ATOMS: atom_id res chain seq x y z
N MET A 1 21.85 36.72 22.11
CA MET A 1 22.33 36.68 20.71
C MET A 1 21.92 35.34 20.12
N ALA A 2 21.00 35.33 19.16
CA ALA A 2 20.67 34.10 18.44
C ALA A 2 21.86 33.79 17.52
N LYS A 3 22.45 32.59 17.67
CA LYS A 3 23.57 32.15 16.84
C LYS A 3 23.06 31.93 15.40
N VAL A 4 23.56 32.73 14.46
CA VAL A 4 23.25 32.62 13.03
C VAL A 4 24.15 31.54 12.43
N ARG A 5 23.58 30.60 11.67
CA ARG A 5 24.34 29.57 10.95
C ARG A 5 24.94 30.21 9.70
N VAL A 6 26.26 30.15 9.55
CA VAL A 6 26.94 30.51 8.30
C VAL A 6 26.98 29.26 7.43
N VAL A 7 26.41 29.33 6.23
CA VAL A 7 26.51 28.28 5.20
C VAL A 7 27.09 28.95 3.96
N ASN A 8 28.19 28.42 3.41
CA ASN A 8 28.85 28.93 2.20
C ASN A 8 29.27 30.41 2.26
N GLY A 9 29.76 30.89 3.41
CA GLY A 9 30.34 32.24 3.56
C GLY A 9 29.35 33.41 3.41
N LYS A 10 28.04 33.17 3.25
CA LYS A 10 27.02 34.21 3.20
C LYS A 10 26.27 34.29 4.53
N ALA A 11 26.50 35.37 5.28
CA ALA A 11 25.69 35.71 6.44
C ALA A 11 24.31 36.20 5.97
N ASN A 12 23.24 35.51 6.37
CA ASN A 12 21.89 36.07 6.25
C ASN A 12 21.69 37.02 7.44
N GLN A 13 21.67 38.33 7.18
CA GLN A 13 21.68 39.39 8.19
C GLN A 13 20.30 39.70 8.78
N ASP A 14 19.23 39.04 8.35
CA ASP A 14 17.87 39.57 8.48
C ASP A 14 17.04 39.00 9.64
N LEU A 15 17.69 38.46 10.69
CA LEU A 15 16.99 37.85 11.84
C LEU A 15 17.46 38.39 13.18
N VAL A 16 16.78 39.46 13.64
CA VAL A 16 16.93 40.00 15.00
C VAL A 16 15.56 40.03 15.70
N GLY A 17 15.43 39.27 16.80
CA GLY A 17 14.30 39.44 17.73
C GLY A 17 12.93 38.97 17.25
N ASN A 18 12.86 37.84 16.52
CA ASN A 18 11.61 37.24 16.01
C ASN A 18 10.84 38.04 14.95
N ASN A 19 11.39 39.14 14.41
CA ASN A 19 10.81 39.87 13.29
C ASN A 19 11.81 39.94 12.12
N PHE A 20 11.31 39.81 10.89
CA PHE A 20 12.06 40.16 9.69
C PHE A 20 12.08 41.69 9.58
N THR A 21 13.24 42.31 9.74
CA THR A 21 13.40 43.77 9.57
C THR A 21 13.67 44.10 8.11
N ASN A 22 12.69 43.86 7.23
CA ASN A 22 12.70 44.56 5.95
C ASN A 22 12.08 45.94 6.16
N ASP A 23 12.85 46.96 5.81
CA ASP A 23 12.34 48.32 5.66
C ASP A 23 11.17 48.29 4.66
N ALA A 24 10.07 48.94 5.04
CA ALA A 24 8.79 48.92 4.34
C ALA A 24 8.83 49.45 2.88
N THR A 25 9.99 49.83 2.38
CA THR A 25 10.18 50.43 1.05
C THR A 25 10.59 49.43 -0.03
N GLN A 26 10.90 48.17 0.30
CA GLN A 26 11.35 47.16 -0.68
C GLN A 26 10.47 45.92 -0.80
N THR A 27 9.42 45.77 0.01
CA THR A 27 8.46 44.67 -0.11
C THR A 27 7.03 45.20 -0.08
N ILE A 28 6.28 44.97 -1.16
CA ILE A 28 4.87 45.37 -1.34
C ILE A 28 3.94 44.64 -0.35
N PHE A 29 4.45 43.63 0.36
CA PHE A 29 3.70 42.85 1.34
C PHE A 29 4.24 43.10 2.75
N GLN A 30 3.54 43.95 3.50
CA GLN A 30 3.60 43.94 4.95
C GLN A 30 3.06 42.56 5.40
N LEU A 31 3.80 41.81 6.20
CA LEU A 31 3.34 40.55 6.83
C LEU A 31 2.17 40.88 7.79
N GLY A 32 0.99 41.13 7.21
CA GLY A 32 -0.27 41.21 7.93
C GLY A 32 -0.57 39.86 8.57
N ALA A 33 -1.30 39.88 9.68
CA ALA A 33 -1.65 38.68 10.45
C ALA A 33 -2.06 37.52 9.54
N PHE A 34 -1.24 36.46 9.52
CA PHE A 34 -1.54 35.26 8.76
C PHE A 34 -2.38 34.32 9.62
N THR A 35 -3.54 33.91 9.11
CA THR A 35 -4.40 32.91 9.75
C THR A 35 -4.14 31.56 9.11
N ILE A 36 -3.40 30.69 9.82
CA ILE A 36 -3.33 29.26 9.48
C ILE A 36 -4.58 28.61 10.06
N GLU A 37 -5.63 28.51 9.26
CA GLU A 37 -6.80 27.73 9.63
C GLU A 37 -6.57 26.26 9.25
N SER A 38 -6.25 25.43 10.25
CA SER A 38 -6.24 23.98 10.08
C SER A 38 -7.68 23.47 10.03
N ASN A 39 -8.29 23.53 8.85
CA ASN A 39 -9.50 22.78 8.56
C ASN A 39 -9.13 21.27 8.52
N PHE A 40 -9.70 20.47 9.43
CA PHE A 40 -9.61 19.00 9.42
C PHE A 40 -10.74 18.33 8.63
N THR A 41 -11.76 19.09 8.22
CA THR A 41 -12.91 18.68 7.42
C THR A 41 -12.50 18.41 5.96
N GLY A 42 -12.53 17.15 5.55
CA GLY A 42 -12.10 16.72 4.20
C GLY A 42 -10.72 16.07 4.16
N ARG A 43 -10.10 15.76 5.31
CA ARG A 43 -8.97 14.83 5.36
C ARG A 43 -9.42 13.47 4.82
N ARG A 44 -9.11 13.17 3.55
CA ARG A 44 -9.15 11.80 3.06
C ARG A 44 -8.08 11.01 3.82
N ILE A 45 -8.50 9.96 4.52
CA ILE A 45 -7.58 8.95 5.03
C ILE A 45 -7.12 8.18 3.79
N THR A 46 -6.01 8.60 3.19
CA THR A 46 -5.36 7.81 2.14
C THR A 46 -4.79 6.58 2.80
N ASP A 47 -5.34 5.42 2.46
CA ASP A 47 -4.80 4.13 2.85
C ASP A 47 -3.63 3.83 1.92
N TYR A 48 -2.39 3.89 2.43
CA TYR A 48 -1.19 3.58 1.66
C TYR A 48 -0.98 2.05 1.59
N ARG A 49 -2.01 1.29 1.24
CA ARG A 49 -1.87 -0.14 0.94
C ARG A 49 -1.20 -0.28 -0.42
N ASN A 50 0.06 -0.71 -0.40
CA ASN A 50 0.82 -1.49 -1.39
C ASN A 50 0.31 -1.65 -2.85
N THR A 51 -0.23 -0.62 -3.49
CA THR A 51 -0.32 -0.60 -4.96
C THR A 51 0.38 0.65 -5.46
N ILE A 52 1.68 0.51 -5.73
CA ILE A 52 2.38 1.39 -6.65
C ILE A 52 1.78 1.07 -8.02
N SER A 53 0.78 1.84 -8.47
CA SER A 53 0.32 1.75 -9.85
C SER A 53 1.52 2.05 -10.75
N SER A 54 1.88 1.05 -11.56
CA SER A 54 3.07 0.95 -12.39
C SER A 54 3.68 2.27 -12.86
N PHE A 55 4.98 2.44 -12.64
CA PHE A 55 5.75 3.45 -13.37
C PHE A 55 5.72 3.09 -14.86
N VAL A 56 5.04 3.91 -15.65
CA VAL A 56 4.91 3.78 -17.10
C VAL A 56 6.29 3.90 -17.76
N THR A 57 6.50 3.17 -18.86
CA THR A 57 7.68 3.29 -19.72
C THR A 57 7.88 4.72 -20.20
N PRO A 58 9.13 5.21 -20.30
CA PRO A 58 9.41 6.57 -20.78
C PRO A 58 8.88 6.75 -22.21
N ILE A 59 8.05 7.77 -22.40
CA ILE A 59 7.48 8.10 -23.70
C ILE A 59 8.34 9.21 -24.33
N THR A 60 9.02 8.93 -25.44
CA THR A 60 9.85 9.91 -26.16
C THR A 60 9.01 10.76 -27.12
N LEU A 61 9.50 11.96 -27.49
CA LEU A 61 8.88 12.80 -28.53
C LEU A 61 8.64 12.04 -29.85
N GLU A 62 9.54 11.12 -30.20
CA GLU A 62 9.42 10.23 -31.37
C GLU A 62 8.22 9.26 -31.26
N ASN A 63 7.84 8.84 -30.05
CA ASN A 63 6.71 7.94 -29.82
C ASN A 63 5.36 8.67 -29.71
N LEU A 64 5.37 9.98 -29.43
CA LEU A 64 4.15 10.76 -29.14
C LEU A 64 3.54 11.48 -30.34
N ASN A 65 4.30 11.70 -31.41
CA ASN A 65 3.82 12.30 -32.66
C ASN A 65 3.02 13.63 -32.43
N ILE A 66 3.48 14.44 -31.47
CA ILE A 66 2.83 15.71 -31.07
C ILE A 66 3.24 16.80 -32.06
N ASP A 67 2.25 17.54 -32.57
CA ASP A 67 2.45 18.67 -33.48
C ASP A 67 2.93 19.93 -32.70
N ASP A 68 3.64 20.84 -33.36
CA ASP A 68 4.23 22.05 -32.74
C ASP A 68 3.16 22.93 -32.04
N ILE A 69 1.94 22.92 -32.59
CA ILE A 69 0.77 23.62 -32.04
C ILE A 69 0.31 23.03 -30.70
N ASP A 70 0.40 21.71 -30.55
CA ASP A 70 0.03 21.02 -29.32
C ASP A 70 1.10 21.25 -28.24
N SER A 71 2.38 21.31 -28.63
CA SER A 71 3.49 21.67 -27.72
C SER A 71 3.35 23.10 -27.17
N GLU A 72 2.99 24.08 -28.01
CA GLU A 72 2.77 25.47 -27.57
C GLU A 72 1.57 25.59 -26.60
N LYS A 73 0.50 24.83 -26.84
CA LYS A 73 -0.66 24.79 -25.93
C LYS A 73 -0.31 24.16 -24.58
N ILE A 74 0.50 23.11 -24.57
CA ILE A 74 0.95 22.43 -23.34
C ILE A 74 1.91 23.32 -22.55
N PHE A 75 2.80 24.03 -23.23
CA PHE A 75 3.63 25.06 -22.61
C PHE A 75 2.77 26.13 -21.92
N ASN A 76 1.74 26.65 -22.60
CA ASN A 76 0.84 27.64 -22.01
C ASN A 76 0.04 27.09 -20.81
N LEU A 77 -0.40 25.82 -20.85
CA LEU A 77 -1.10 25.17 -19.75
C LEU A 77 -0.20 24.95 -18.52
N THR A 78 1.10 24.75 -18.72
CA THR A 78 2.08 24.54 -17.64
C THR A 78 2.66 25.84 -17.08
N SER A 79 2.70 26.91 -17.88
CA SER A 79 3.20 28.23 -17.46
C SER A 79 2.13 29.13 -16.82
N ASN A 80 0.85 28.95 -17.19
CA ASN A 80 -0.22 29.83 -16.73
C ASN A 80 -0.67 29.53 -15.30
N VAL A 81 -0.94 30.60 -14.54
CA VAL A 81 -1.40 30.50 -13.15
C VAL A 81 -2.88 30.12 -13.13
N VAL A 82 -3.18 28.89 -12.72
CA VAL A 82 -4.55 28.42 -12.50
C VAL A 82 -5.05 28.87 -11.13
N LEU A 83 -6.19 29.56 -11.10
CA LEU A 83 -6.78 30.09 -9.87
C LEU A 83 -7.52 29.01 -9.07
N ASN A 84 -7.22 28.94 -7.77
CA ASN A 84 -7.83 27.99 -6.84
C ASN A 84 -9.05 28.62 -6.12
N LEU A 85 -10.10 28.92 -6.87
CA LEU A 85 -11.37 29.43 -6.32
C LEU A 85 -12.30 28.28 -5.89
N ASP A 86 -13.27 28.56 -5.02
CA ASP A 86 -14.29 27.57 -4.64
C ASP A 86 -15.18 27.23 -5.85
N LYS A 87 -14.89 26.06 -6.45
CA LYS A 87 -15.55 25.55 -7.66
C LYS A 87 -17.01 25.16 -7.43
N SER A 88 -17.42 24.94 -6.18
CA SER A 88 -18.80 24.57 -5.81
C SER A 88 -19.75 25.76 -5.76
N ASP A 89 -19.22 26.98 -5.59
CA ASP A 89 -20.02 28.20 -5.56
C ASP A 89 -20.05 28.86 -6.94
N LEU A 90 -21.25 28.96 -7.54
CA LEU A 90 -21.42 29.61 -8.84
C LEU A 90 -21.03 31.10 -8.82
N LYS A 91 -21.04 31.74 -7.65
CA LYS A 91 -20.58 33.13 -7.46
C LYS A 91 -19.09 33.33 -7.76
N SER A 92 -18.29 32.26 -7.66
CA SER A 92 -16.86 32.27 -8.02
C SER A 92 -16.68 32.49 -9.52
N TYR A 93 -17.65 32.05 -10.34
CA TYR A 93 -17.58 32.13 -11.80
C TYR A 93 -18.32 33.34 -12.37
N ALA A 94 -19.49 33.66 -11.82
CA ALA A 94 -20.35 34.74 -12.31
C ALA A 94 -20.98 35.54 -11.15
N LYS A 95 -21.01 36.86 -11.28
CA LYS A 95 -21.71 37.78 -10.37
C LYS A 95 -22.24 38.99 -11.12
N PHE A 96 -21.45 39.53 -12.04
CA PHE A 96 -21.84 40.66 -12.87
C PHE A 96 -22.63 40.20 -14.11
N GLY A 97 -22.25 39.07 -14.69
CA GLY A 97 -22.98 38.37 -15.75
C GLY A 97 -24.02 37.37 -15.23
N SER A 98 -24.79 36.81 -16.17
CA SER A 98 -25.83 35.80 -15.88
C SER A 98 -25.21 34.40 -15.74
N THR A 99 -25.48 33.78 -14.59
CA THR A 99 -25.08 32.40 -14.26
C THR A 99 -25.85 31.39 -15.10
N LYS A 100 -27.15 31.64 -15.37
CA LYS A 100 -27.96 30.76 -16.21
C LYS A 100 -27.40 30.66 -17.63
N GLU A 101 -27.08 31.79 -18.26
CA GLU A 101 -26.50 31.80 -19.60
C GLU A 101 -25.11 31.16 -19.61
N MET A 102 -24.30 31.38 -18.57
CA MET A 102 -22.99 30.74 -18.44
C MET A 102 -23.10 29.21 -18.36
N LEU A 103 -24.01 28.67 -17.55
CA LEU A 103 -24.25 27.22 -17.46
C LEU A 103 -24.74 26.64 -18.78
N ARG A 104 -25.62 27.36 -19.49
CA ARG A 104 -26.12 26.95 -20.80
C ARG A 104 -24.98 26.84 -21.82
N VAL A 105 -24.16 27.89 -21.93
CA VAL A 105 -23.02 27.92 -22.86
C VAL A 105 -22.01 26.84 -22.50
N ALA A 106 -21.71 26.62 -21.22
CA ALA A 106 -20.79 25.57 -20.79
C ALA A 106 -21.26 24.16 -21.21
N ILE A 107 -22.55 23.86 -21.06
CA ILE A 107 -23.14 22.59 -21.54
C ILE A 107 -23.06 22.49 -23.06
N GLU A 108 -23.42 23.55 -23.79
CA GLU A 108 -23.34 23.58 -25.26
C GLU A 108 -21.91 23.32 -25.74
N GLN A 109 -20.90 23.97 -25.13
CA GLN A 109 -19.49 23.78 -25.47
C GLN A 109 -18.99 22.37 -25.16
N ILE A 110 -19.35 21.82 -24.00
CA ILE A 110 -19.04 20.43 -23.66
C ILE A 110 -19.60 19.50 -24.74
N ILE A 111 -20.88 19.62 -25.11
CA ILE A 111 -21.52 18.75 -26.10
C ILE A 111 -20.86 18.88 -27.48
N LEU A 112 -20.53 20.10 -27.90
CA LEU A 112 -19.93 20.34 -29.23
C LEU A 112 -18.53 19.74 -29.37
N ASN A 113 -17.73 19.80 -28.30
CA ASN A 113 -16.32 19.40 -28.29
C ASN A 113 -16.08 18.01 -27.69
N TYR A 114 -17.11 17.34 -27.14
CA TYR A 114 -16.96 16.06 -26.47
C TYR A 114 -16.33 14.98 -27.38
N PRO A 115 -15.31 14.24 -26.92
CA PRO A 115 -14.69 13.13 -27.64
C PRO A 115 -15.64 11.92 -27.66
N ALA A 116 -16.60 11.98 -28.58
CA ALA A 116 -17.69 11.01 -28.67
C ALA A 116 -17.26 9.63 -29.19
N SER A 117 -17.98 8.61 -28.74
CA SER A 117 -17.84 7.23 -29.18
C SER A 117 -19.04 6.73 -29.96
N ILE A 118 -18.82 5.71 -30.77
CA ILE A 118 -19.88 4.89 -31.35
C ILE A 118 -20.15 3.71 -30.41
N TYR A 119 -21.40 3.51 -30.00
CA TYR A 119 -21.80 2.44 -29.09
C TYR A 119 -22.46 1.29 -29.86
N ALA A 120 -21.94 0.08 -29.74
CA ALA A 120 -22.58 -1.13 -30.24
C ALA A 120 -23.51 -1.70 -29.16
N ASP A 121 -24.81 -1.69 -29.43
CA ASP A 121 -25.86 -2.00 -28.45
C ASP A 121 -26.59 -3.30 -28.80
N ASN A 122 -26.49 -4.29 -27.92
CA ASN A 122 -27.16 -5.58 -28.09
C ASN A 122 -28.60 -5.59 -27.52
N LYS A 123 -29.11 -4.46 -27.01
CA LYS A 123 -30.45 -4.32 -26.41
C LYS A 123 -31.47 -3.65 -27.35
N LEU A 124 -31.07 -3.31 -28.58
CA LEU A 124 -32.00 -2.77 -29.57
C LEU A 124 -32.98 -3.87 -30.03
N ASN A 125 -34.29 -3.58 -30.04
CA ASN A 125 -35.36 -4.55 -30.30
C ASN A 125 -35.48 -4.95 -31.79
N TYR A 126 -34.42 -5.52 -32.37
CA TYR A 126 -34.38 -6.05 -33.73
C TYR A 126 -33.95 -7.52 -33.72
N ASP A 127 -34.49 -8.33 -34.62
CA ASP A 127 -34.30 -9.79 -34.65
C ASP A 127 -32.80 -10.16 -34.67
N GLY A 128 -32.31 -10.82 -33.60
CA GLY A 128 -30.97 -11.41 -33.51
C GLY A 128 -29.93 -10.73 -32.60
N ASN A 129 -30.07 -9.43 -32.27
CA ASN A 129 -29.17 -8.67 -31.38
C ASN A 129 -27.65 -8.82 -31.64
N ILE A 130 -27.25 -9.08 -32.89
CA ILE A 130 -25.85 -9.39 -33.25
C ILE A 130 -25.07 -8.09 -33.46
N THR A 131 -24.08 -7.82 -32.61
CA THR A 131 -23.23 -6.62 -32.68
C THR A 131 -21.89 -6.85 -33.36
N ILE A 132 -21.51 -8.12 -33.60
CA ILE A 132 -20.26 -8.52 -34.24
C ILE A 132 -20.55 -9.63 -35.25
N VAL A 133 -20.01 -9.51 -36.46
CA VAL A 133 -20.12 -10.48 -37.56
C VAL A 133 -18.74 -10.70 -38.17
N ASN A 134 -18.51 -11.87 -38.76
CA ASN A 134 -17.26 -12.23 -39.45
C ASN A 134 -16.00 -12.08 -38.60
N TYR A 135 -16.10 -12.36 -37.30
CA TYR A 135 -14.99 -12.25 -36.35
C TYR A 135 -13.86 -13.23 -36.67
N THR A 136 -12.64 -12.73 -36.84
CA THR A 136 -11.43 -13.50 -37.07
C THR A 136 -10.27 -12.90 -36.28
N TYR A 137 -9.57 -13.71 -35.48
CA TYR A 137 -8.35 -13.30 -34.76
C TYR A 137 -7.18 -14.18 -35.20
N ASP A 138 -6.09 -13.55 -35.63
CA ASP A 138 -4.81 -14.21 -35.94
C ASP A 138 -3.81 -14.02 -34.78
N PRO A 139 -3.50 -15.08 -34.01
CA PRO A 139 -2.57 -15.01 -32.88
C PRO A 139 -1.10 -14.84 -33.28
N LEU A 140 -0.74 -15.06 -34.56
CA LEU A 140 0.64 -14.86 -35.04
C LEU A 140 0.92 -13.39 -35.34
N THR A 141 -0.03 -12.70 -35.96
CA THR A 141 0.09 -11.27 -36.25
C THR A 141 -0.46 -10.38 -35.14
N ASP A 142 -1.22 -10.97 -34.20
CA ASP A 142 -1.95 -10.28 -33.14
C ASP A 142 -2.96 -9.25 -33.69
N ILE A 143 -3.72 -9.64 -34.71
CA ILE A 143 -4.68 -8.77 -35.40
C ILE A 143 -6.04 -9.44 -35.45
N THR A 144 -7.07 -8.64 -35.17
CA THR A 144 -8.48 -9.03 -35.24
C THR A 144 -9.20 -8.28 -36.36
N GLU A 145 -10.00 -8.98 -37.15
CA GLU A 145 -10.89 -8.42 -38.17
C GLU A 145 -12.34 -8.81 -37.86
N PHE A 146 -13.25 -7.83 -37.93
CA PHE A 146 -14.69 -8.08 -37.73
C PHE A 146 -15.54 -6.95 -38.32
N GLU A 147 -16.84 -7.23 -38.41
CA GLU A 147 -17.84 -6.34 -38.99
C GLU A 147 -18.96 -6.01 -38.00
N ILE A 148 -19.42 -4.76 -38.05
CA ILE A 148 -20.45 -4.21 -37.17
C ILE A 148 -21.65 -3.81 -38.02
N PRO A 149 -22.83 -4.44 -37.84
CA PRO A 149 -24.02 -4.00 -38.57
C PRO A 149 -24.48 -2.63 -38.07
N THR A 150 -24.74 -1.69 -38.98
CA THR A 150 -25.13 -0.31 -38.61
C THR A 150 -26.47 -0.22 -37.89
N LEU A 151 -27.32 -1.24 -38.02
CA LEU A 151 -28.60 -1.36 -37.31
C LEU A 151 -28.44 -1.48 -35.78
N PHE A 152 -27.31 -2.00 -35.29
CA PHE A 152 -27.04 -2.23 -33.86
C PHE A 152 -26.09 -1.19 -33.27
N ILE A 153 -25.95 -0.04 -33.94
CA ILE A 153 -25.07 1.04 -33.53
C ILE A 153 -25.90 2.24 -33.06
N THR A 154 -25.53 2.78 -31.91
CA THR A 154 -26.03 4.08 -31.42
C THR A 154 -24.96 5.15 -31.60
N ASN A 155 -25.27 6.16 -32.40
CA ASN A 155 -24.39 7.30 -32.69
C ASN A 155 -25.02 8.61 -32.19
N LYS A 156 -24.88 8.90 -30.89
CA LYS A 156 -25.53 10.06 -30.24
C LYS A 156 -25.01 11.40 -30.77
N PHE A 157 -23.73 11.48 -31.10
CA PHE A 157 -23.05 12.73 -31.49
C PHE A 157 -22.91 12.92 -33.00
N GLY A 158 -23.48 12.02 -33.81
CA GLY A 158 -23.48 12.15 -35.27
C GLY A 158 -22.09 12.02 -35.91
N LEU A 159 -21.25 11.10 -35.39
CA LEU A 159 -19.96 10.74 -35.99
C LEU A 159 -20.15 10.29 -37.45
N ILE A 160 -19.31 10.77 -38.36
CA ILE A 160 -19.37 10.38 -39.77
C ILE A 160 -18.75 8.98 -39.92
N THR A 161 -19.58 8.02 -40.36
CA THR A 161 -19.18 6.63 -40.63
C THR A 161 -19.23 6.24 -42.11
N GLY A 162 -19.85 7.05 -42.96
CA GLY A 162 -20.07 6.68 -44.35
C GLY A 162 -18.78 6.54 -45.15
N PHE A 163 -18.69 5.50 -45.98
CA PHE A 163 -17.57 5.20 -46.85
C PHE A 163 -17.18 6.38 -47.76
N ASN A 164 -15.89 6.66 -47.88
CA ASN A 164 -15.31 7.74 -48.70
C ASN A 164 -15.82 9.16 -48.37
N ASN A 165 -16.41 9.37 -47.19
CA ASN A 165 -16.72 10.70 -46.72
C ASN A 165 -15.49 11.29 -46.01
N PHE A 166 -14.77 12.18 -46.70
CA PHE A 166 -13.56 12.85 -46.18
C PHE A 166 -13.82 14.30 -45.73
N ALA A 167 -15.09 14.68 -45.48
CA ALA A 167 -15.39 16.00 -44.94
C ALA A 167 -14.94 16.13 -43.48
N THR A 168 -14.45 17.31 -43.10
CA THR A 168 -14.13 17.65 -41.70
C THR A 168 -15.28 18.48 -41.11
N PRO A 169 -16.27 17.86 -40.46
CA PRO A 169 -17.40 18.59 -39.86
C PRO A 169 -16.90 19.44 -38.70
N ASP A 170 -17.43 20.66 -38.56
CA ASP A 170 -17.14 21.60 -37.47
C ASP A 170 -15.63 21.86 -37.22
N ASN A 171 -14.78 21.76 -38.24
CA ASN A 171 -13.32 21.80 -38.11
C ASN A 171 -12.73 20.76 -37.14
N ASN A 172 -13.45 19.69 -36.81
CA ASN A 172 -12.98 18.63 -35.92
C ASN A 172 -12.81 17.31 -36.68
N ALA A 173 -11.55 16.94 -36.97
CA ALA A 173 -11.22 15.69 -37.66
C ALA A 173 -11.60 14.44 -36.85
N LEU A 174 -11.64 14.51 -35.51
CA LEU A 174 -12.05 13.37 -34.67
C LEU A 174 -13.48 12.94 -34.94
N LYS A 175 -14.36 13.86 -35.36
CA LYS A 175 -15.78 13.55 -35.64
C LYS A 175 -16.00 12.68 -36.90
N ASN A 176 -14.96 12.40 -37.69
CA ASN A 176 -15.05 11.57 -38.89
C ASN A 176 -14.09 10.38 -38.81
N LEU A 177 -14.66 9.18 -38.62
CA LEU A 177 -13.86 7.95 -38.46
C LEU A 177 -13.04 7.61 -39.70
N ASN A 178 -13.44 8.01 -40.91
CA ASN A 178 -12.62 7.79 -42.11
C ASN A 178 -11.27 8.55 -42.05
N LEU A 179 -11.20 9.63 -41.27
CA LEU A 179 -9.99 10.44 -41.09
C LEU A 179 -9.25 10.09 -39.78
N SER A 180 -9.99 9.75 -38.73
CA SER A 180 -9.47 9.66 -37.36
C SER A 180 -9.42 8.25 -36.78
N TYR A 181 -9.75 7.19 -37.53
CA TYR A 181 -9.84 5.82 -36.98
C TYR A 181 -8.62 5.37 -36.17
N GLN A 182 -7.41 5.79 -36.54
CA GLN A 182 -6.17 5.44 -35.81
C GLN A 182 -6.13 5.97 -34.37
N LYS A 183 -6.90 7.01 -34.08
CA LYS A 183 -7.04 7.65 -32.77
C LYS A 183 -8.18 7.05 -31.93
N TYR A 184 -8.74 5.91 -32.35
CA TYR A 184 -9.83 5.23 -31.68
C TYR A 184 -9.41 3.82 -31.22
N VAL A 185 -10.00 3.39 -30.11
CA VAL A 185 -9.79 2.09 -29.49
C VAL A 185 -11.12 1.39 -29.23
N ILE A 186 -11.07 0.05 -29.17
CA ILE A 186 -12.21 -0.76 -28.72
C ILE A 186 -12.18 -0.86 -27.19
N TRP A 187 -13.24 -0.36 -26.56
CA TRP A 187 -13.39 -0.35 -25.10
C TRP A 187 -14.63 -1.11 -24.63
N ARG A 188 -14.50 -1.77 -23.48
CA ARG A 188 -15.59 -2.48 -22.82
C ARG A 188 -15.61 -2.20 -21.32
N SER A 189 -16.82 -1.98 -20.79
CA SER A 189 -17.01 -1.74 -19.34
C SER A 189 -16.64 -2.92 -18.44
N ASN A 190 -16.55 -4.15 -18.96
CA ASN A 190 -16.13 -5.34 -18.22
C ASN A 190 -14.61 -5.60 -18.26
N ASN A 191 -13.84 -4.78 -19.00
CA ASN A 191 -12.39 -4.86 -19.10
C ASN A 191 -11.76 -3.46 -19.12
N ALA A 192 -11.94 -2.72 -18.02
CA ALA A 192 -11.56 -1.31 -17.91
C ALA A 192 -10.05 -1.05 -17.89
N THR A 193 -9.22 -2.05 -17.59
CA THR A 193 -7.75 -1.92 -17.46
C THR A 193 -6.97 -2.16 -18.75
N GLY A 194 -7.65 -2.47 -19.87
CA GLY A 194 -7.02 -2.86 -21.14
C GLY A 194 -7.41 -1.97 -22.32
N ASN A 195 -7.25 -0.65 -22.21
CA ASN A 195 -7.40 0.32 -23.33
C ASN A 195 -6.35 0.13 -24.45
N THR A 196 -6.03 -1.11 -24.82
CA THR A 196 -4.85 -1.48 -25.63
C THR A 196 -5.20 -1.94 -27.05
N ASN A 197 -6.49 -1.98 -27.41
CA ASN A 197 -6.95 -2.49 -28.70
C ASN A 197 -7.16 -1.34 -29.70
N TYR A 198 -6.06 -0.91 -30.34
CA TYR A 198 -6.05 0.19 -31.32
C TYR A 198 -6.62 -0.22 -32.67
N ILE A 199 -7.37 0.67 -33.31
CA ILE A 199 -7.91 0.45 -34.65
C ILE A 199 -6.84 0.79 -35.69
N ILE A 200 -6.39 -0.23 -36.43
CA ILE A 200 -5.36 -0.10 -37.47
C ILE A 200 -5.94 -0.01 -38.88
N GLY A 201 -7.22 -0.36 -39.05
CA GLY A 201 -7.94 -0.21 -40.32
C GLY A 201 -9.44 -0.06 -40.12
N TYR A 202 -10.05 0.78 -40.96
CA TYR A 202 -11.48 1.07 -40.93
C TYR A 202 -12.02 1.18 -42.36
N THR A 203 -13.21 0.63 -42.60
CA THR A 203 -14.00 0.86 -43.80
C THR A 203 -15.42 1.20 -43.39
N GLY A 204 -15.88 2.38 -43.82
CA GLY A 204 -17.19 2.92 -43.51
C GLY A 204 -18.36 2.22 -44.21
N ASP A 205 -19.59 2.52 -43.78
CA ASP A 205 -20.81 1.96 -44.34
C ASP A 205 -21.24 2.68 -45.63
N SER A 206 -22.05 2.00 -46.46
CA SER A 206 -22.67 2.58 -47.64
C SER A 206 -24.12 2.12 -47.80
N PRO A 207 -24.94 2.77 -48.65
CA PRO A 207 -26.32 2.31 -48.89
C PRO A 207 -26.42 0.86 -49.37
N SER A 208 -25.37 0.33 -50.02
CA SER A 208 -25.28 -1.06 -50.48
C SER A 208 -24.55 -1.99 -49.51
N TYR A 209 -23.90 -1.44 -48.47
CA TYR A 209 -23.11 -2.18 -47.49
C TYR A 209 -23.31 -1.60 -46.09
N GLN A 210 -24.26 -2.15 -45.33
CA GLN A 210 -24.68 -1.64 -44.02
C GLN A 210 -23.82 -2.17 -42.86
N PHE A 211 -22.53 -2.36 -43.10
CA PHE A 211 -21.58 -2.84 -42.09
C PHE A 211 -20.37 -1.89 -42.01
N LEU A 212 -19.85 -1.71 -40.80
CA LEU A 212 -18.55 -1.12 -40.55
C LEU A 212 -17.53 -2.24 -40.44
N SER A 213 -16.50 -2.25 -41.28
CA SER A 213 -15.43 -3.24 -41.20
C SER A 213 -14.23 -2.65 -40.44
N LEU A 214 -13.77 -3.35 -39.41
CA LEU A 214 -12.67 -2.92 -38.54
C LEU A 214 -11.54 -3.95 -38.54
N ARG A 215 -10.32 -3.42 -38.49
CA ARG A 215 -9.09 -4.17 -38.22
C ARG A 215 -8.43 -3.58 -36.98
N VAL A 216 -8.23 -4.40 -35.96
CA VAL A 216 -7.85 -3.99 -34.60
C VAL A 216 -6.62 -4.76 -34.15
N GLN A 217 -5.68 -4.08 -33.49
CA GLN A 217 -4.52 -4.70 -32.85
C GLN A 217 -4.96 -5.40 -31.54
N GLY A 218 -4.48 -6.62 -31.31
CA GLY A 218 -4.87 -7.42 -30.15
C GLY A 218 -6.17 -8.21 -30.35
N ASN A 219 -6.57 -8.93 -29.30
CA ASN A 219 -7.83 -9.69 -29.24
C ASN A 219 -8.84 -8.97 -28.33
N PRO A 220 -9.69 -8.08 -28.87
CA PRO A 220 -10.65 -7.33 -28.07
C PRO A 220 -11.77 -8.20 -27.50
N PHE A 221 -12.05 -9.38 -28.09
CA PHE A 221 -13.13 -10.28 -27.66
C PHE A 221 -12.64 -11.74 -27.49
N PRO A 222 -11.81 -12.04 -26.47
CA PRO A 222 -11.24 -13.38 -26.28
C PRO A 222 -12.30 -14.47 -26.07
N GLU A 223 -13.46 -14.11 -25.52
CA GLU A 223 -14.61 -15.00 -25.31
C GLU A 223 -15.16 -15.60 -26.61
N ILE A 224 -15.01 -14.92 -27.76
CA ILE A 224 -15.41 -15.46 -29.06
C ILE A 224 -14.43 -16.57 -29.48
N SER A 225 -13.14 -16.38 -29.24
CA SER A 225 -12.08 -17.35 -29.59
C SER A 225 -11.95 -18.55 -28.62
N ALA A 226 -12.46 -18.46 -27.39
CA ALA A 226 -12.26 -19.46 -26.34
C ALA A 226 -13.21 -20.68 -26.37
N THR A 227 -14.28 -20.63 -27.16
CA THR A 227 -15.37 -21.63 -27.09
C THR A 227 -15.15 -22.88 -27.93
N GLY A 228 -14.06 -22.99 -28.70
CA GLY A 228 -13.81 -24.12 -29.61
C GLY A 228 -14.90 -24.28 -30.69
N LEU A 229 -15.79 -23.29 -30.82
CA LEU A 229 -16.91 -23.26 -31.76
C LEU A 229 -16.60 -22.25 -32.87
N THR A 230 -16.93 -22.64 -34.09
CA THR A 230 -16.92 -21.86 -35.34
C THR A 230 -17.94 -20.70 -35.36
N ALA A 231 -18.17 -20.02 -34.24
CA ALA A 231 -19.09 -18.90 -34.18
C ALA A 231 -18.36 -17.60 -34.60
N SER A 232 -18.62 -17.13 -35.82
CA SER A 232 -18.11 -15.85 -36.36
C SER A 232 -18.96 -14.64 -35.95
N THR A 233 -19.97 -14.83 -35.11
CA THR A 233 -20.92 -13.79 -34.69
C THR A 233 -21.08 -13.74 -33.17
N ALA A 234 -21.28 -12.54 -32.62
CA ALA A 234 -21.49 -12.34 -31.18
C ALA A 234 -22.40 -11.14 -30.87
N ALA A 235 -23.02 -11.16 -29.68
CA ALA A 235 -23.92 -10.13 -29.15
C ALA A 235 -23.29 -9.48 -27.91
N ILE A 236 -22.23 -8.69 -28.10
CA ILE A 236 -21.44 -8.07 -27.03
C ILE A 236 -21.59 -6.54 -27.10
N GLU A 237 -21.74 -5.88 -25.95
CA GLU A 237 -21.75 -4.42 -25.83
C GLU A 237 -20.32 -3.87 -25.78
N TYR A 238 -20.00 -2.88 -26.62
CA TYR A 238 -18.68 -2.24 -26.64
C TYR A 238 -18.74 -0.84 -27.28
N HIS A 239 -17.69 -0.05 -27.04
CA HIS A 239 -17.52 1.27 -27.64
C HIS A 239 -16.34 1.30 -28.60
N ILE A 240 -16.51 2.06 -29.68
CA ILE A 240 -15.42 2.61 -30.48
C ILE A 240 -15.22 4.03 -29.97
N LYS A 241 -14.32 4.22 -29.01
CA LYS A 241 -14.06 5.52 -28.37
C LYS A 241 -12.68 6.07 -28.73
N PRO A 242 -12.46 7.39 -28.65
CA PRO A 242 -11.13 7.96 -28.81
C PRO A 242 -10.13 7.36 -27.83
N GLU A 243 -8.87 7.32 -28.22
CA GLU A 243 -7.79 6.89 -27.32
C GLU A 243 -7.67 7.81 -26.10
N PRO A 244 -7.14 7.31 -24.97
CA PRO A 244 -7.02 8.08 -23.73
C PRO A 244 -6.31 9.43 -23.90
N LEU A 245 -5.33 9.52 -24.81
CA LEU A 245 -4.60 10.73 -25.10
C LEU A 245 -5.52 11.85 -25.63
N GLU A 246 -6.42 11.55 -26.55
CA GLU A 246 -7.35 12.54 -27.12
C GLU A 246 -8.41 12.99 -26.09
N PHE A 247 -8.84 12.08 -25.22
CA PHE A 247 -9.72 12.43 -24.10
C PHE A 247 -9.02 13.37 -23.10
N ASN A 248 -7.74 13.12 -22.79
CA ASN A 248 -6.94 13.98 -21.92
C ASN A 248 -6.68 15.37 -22.55
N LYS A 249 -6.47 15.43 -23.87
CA LYS A 249 -6.39 16.72 -24.60
C LYS A 249 -7.70 17.51 -24.49
N PHE A 250 -8.86 16.84 -24.59
CA PHE A 250 -10.15 17.50 -24.40
C PHE A 250 -10.32 18.06 -22.99
N THR A 251 -10.08 17.28 -21.94
CA THR A 251 -10.30 17.71 -20.55
C THR A 251 -9.41 18.88 -20.13
N THR A 252 -8.19 18.93 -20.65
CA THR A 252 -7.25 20.05 -20.40
C THR A 252 -7.66 21.35 -21.10
N GLN A 253 -8.39 21.28 -22.21
CA GLN A 253 -8.90 22.44 -22.96
C GLN A 253 -10.19 23.05 -22.37
N LEU A 254 -10.87 22.33 -21.48
CA LEU A 254 -12.11 22.81 -20.86
C LEU A 254 -11.89 24.02 -19.94
N GLU A 255 -12.83 24.96 -20.01
CA GLU A 255 -12.92 26.10 -19.08
C GLU A 255 -13.13 25.62 -17.63
N PRO A 256 -12.81 26.43 -16.60
CA PRO A 256 -12.89 26.00 -15.20
C PRO A 256 -14.26 25.44 -14.77
N LEU A 257 -15.36 26.04 -15.26
CA LEU A 257 -16.72 25.56 -14.95
C LEU A 257 -17.03 24.25 -15.69
N GLU A 258 -16.63 24.13 -16.94
CA GLU A 258 -16.85 22.93 -17.77
C GLU A 258 -16.09 21.73 -17.19
N ARG A 259 -14.84 21.97 -16.78
CA ARG A 259 -14.03 20.98 -16.08
C ARG A 259 -14.65 20.56 -14.76
N HIS A 260 -15.28 21.48 -14.02
CA HIS A 260 -16.00 21.14 -12.79
C HIS A 260 -17.24 20.27 -13.06
N LEU A 261 -17.98 20.54 -14.14
CA LEU A 261 -19.14 19.73 -14.53
C LEU A 261 -18.75 18.28 -14.86
N LEU A 262 -17.60 18.07 -15.51
CA LEU A 262 -17.10 16.75 -15.91
C LEU A 262 -16.03 16.17 -14.95
N ALA A 263 -15.81 16.78 -13.78
CA ALA A 263 -14.67 16.45 -12.93
C ALA A 263 -14.65 14.99 -12.45
N LYS A 264 -15.82 14.46 -12.09
CA LYS A 264 -15.93 13.15 -11.43
C LYS A 264 -17.01 12.28 -12.06
N ARG A 265 -16.62 11.13 -12.59
CA ARG A 265 -17.56 10.06 -12.98
C ARG A 265 -17.99 9.25 -11.75
N THR A 266 -19.21 8.71 -11.78
CA THR A 266 -19.72 7.83 -10.71
C THR A 266 -18.98 6.48 -10.74
N GLU A 267 -18.90 5.79 -9.58
CA GLU A 267 -18.19 4.50 -9.45
C GLU A 267 -18.74 3.41 -10.38
N ASN A 268 -20.00 3.52 -10.79
CA ASN A 268 -20.66 2.60 -11.72
C ASN A 268 -20.70 3.11 -13.17
N GLU A 269 -19.96 4.19 -13.47
CA GLU A 269 -19.90 4.83 -14.80
C GLU A 269 -21.25 5.34 -15.33
N THR A 270 -22.24 5.56 -14.46
CA THR A 270 -23.61 5.96 -14.82
C THR A 270 -23.81 7.45 -15.07
N GLY A 271 -22.80 8.28 -14.78
CA GLY A 271 -22.81 9.70 -15.11
C GLY A 271 -21.66 10.48 -14.49
N PHE A 272 -21.60 11.77 -14.79
CA PHE A 272 -20.73 12.74 -14.12
C PHE A 272 -21.45 13.42 -12.97
N VAL A 273 -20.87 13.37 -11.77
CA VAL A 273 -21.43 13.98 -10.56
C VAL A 273 -20.75 15.32 -10.27
N THR A 274 -21.56 16.37 -10.19
CA THR A 274 -21.11 17.72 -9.81
C THR A 274 -21.82 18.17 -8.56
N LYS A 275 -21.09 18.77 -7.61
CA LYS A 275 -21.68 19.40 -6.42
C LYS A 275 -21.66 20.91 -6.57
N LEU A 276 -22.83 21.53 -6.39
CA LEU A 276 -23.01 22.99 -6.46
C LEU A 276 -23.80 23.48 -5.26
N LYS A 277 -23.50 24.69 -4.80
CA LYS A 277 -24.25 25.36 -3.74
C LYS A 277 -25.55 25.93 -4.29
N GLU A 278 -26.64 25.82 -3.55
CA GLU A 278 -27.96 26.33 -3.88
C GLU A 278 -28.37 27.40 -2.85
N PRO A 279 -28.56 28.67 -3.26
CA PRO A 279 -28.96 29.73 -2.36
C PRO A 279 -30.46 29.68 -2.08
N THR A 280 -30.83 29.66 -0.81
CA THR A 280 -32.21 29.81 -0.35
C THR A 280 -32.32 31.10 0.45
N GLN A 281 -33.28 31.96 0.09
CA GLN A 281 -33.59 33.17 0.86
C GLN A 281 -34.61 32.84 1.95
N LEU A 282 -34.29 33.19 3.19
CA LEU A 282 -35.19 33.08 4.32
C LEU A 282 -36.12 34.30 4.40
N ASP A 283 -37.22 34.17 5.13
CA ASP A 283 -38.21 35.24 5.37
C ASP A 283 -37.60 36.49 6.03
N ASP A 284 -36.46 36.34 6.73
CA ASP A 284 -35.70 37.43 7.35
C ASP A 284 -34.74 38.16 6.38
N GLY A 285 -34.73 37.77 5.10
CA GLY A 285 -33.89 38.33 4.05
C GLY A 285 -32.47 37.77 3.98
N ARG A 286 -32.08 36.84 4.88
CA ARG A 286 -30.76 36.18 4.83
C ARG A 286 -30.74 35.09 3.77
N THR A 287 -29.56 34.82 3.20
CA THR A 287 -29.37 33.73 2.23
C THR A 287 -28.54 32.62 2.86
N ILE A 288 -29.07 31.40 2.87
CA ILE A 288 -28.35 30.18 3.26
C ILE A 288 -27.96 29.43 1.98
N TYR A 289 -26.80 28.78 1.97
CA TYR A 289 -26.36 27.92 0.88
C TYR A 289 -26.42 26.46 1.32
N THR A 290 -27.08 25.61 0.53
CA THR A 290 -27.11 24.16 0.72
C THR A 290 -26.35 23.49 -0.43
N GLU A 291 -25.59 22.42 -0.17
CA GLU A 291 -24.94 21.69 -1.26
C GLU A 291 -25.92 20.71 -1.91
N ARG A 292 -26.01 20.77 -3.23
CA ARG A 292 -26.81 19.87 -4.06
C ARG A 292 -25.94 19.17 -5.08
N SER A 293 -26.18 17.87 -5.26
CA SER A 293 -25.50 17.06 -6.28
C SER A 293 -26.35 17.00 -7.55
N PHE A 294 -25.69 17.20 -8.69
CA PHE A 294 -26.25 17.07 -10.03
C PHE A 294 -25.52 15.94 -10.73
N VAL A 295 -26.25 15.12 -11.48
CA VAL A 295 -25.67 14.01 -12.24
C VAL A 295 -25.99 14.20 -13.70
N TRP A 296 -24.98 14.41 -14.53
CA TRP A 296 -25.10 14.35 -15.98
C TRP A 296 -25.08 12.86 -16.38
N PRO A 297 -26.19 12.29 -16.84
CA PRO A 297 -26.27 10.85 -17.09
C PRO A 297 -25.42 10.40 -18.29
N THR A 298 -24.89 9.18 -18.19
CA THR A 298 -24.20 8.46 -19.27
C THR A 298 -24.87 7.10 -19.45
N GLY A 299 -25.97 7.06 -20.22
CA GLY A 299 -26.79 5.84 -20.37
C GLY A 299 -26.04 4.64 -20.95
N ASP A 300 -25.00 4.89 -21.76
CA ASP A 300 -24.12 3.88 -22.35
C ASP A 300 -22.77 3.75 -21.60
N LYS A 301 -22.66 4.28 -20.37
CA LYS A 301 -21.45 4.30 -19.54
C LYS A 301 -20.29 5.19 -19.99
N TYR A 302 -20.15 5.53 -21.27
CA TYR A 302 -19.09 6.42 -21.74
C TYR A 302 -19.63 7.80 -22.16
N ASN A 303 -20.50 7.85 -23.18
CA ASN A 303 -20.98 9.10 -23.77
C ASN A 303 -21.91 9.85 -22.82
N VAL A 304 -21.74 11.17 -22.71
CA VAL A 304 -22.73 12.00 -22.02
C VAL A 304 -24.05 12.00 -22.79
N ASP A 305 -25.15 11.83 -22.07
CA ASP A 305 -26.47 11.88 -22.69
C ASP A 305 -26.81 13.32 -23.07
N ILE A 306 -27.32 13.49 -24.30
CA ILE A 306 -27.75 14.78 -24.86
C ILE A 306 -29.26 14.85 -25.09
N GLY A 307 -29.98 13.79 -24.71
CA GLY A 307 -31.42 13.62 -24.92
C GLY A 307 -32.01 12.60 -23.96
N GLY A 308 -33.34 12.52 -23.92
CA GLY A 308 -34.08 11.63 -23.02
C GLY A 308 -34.60 12.32 -21.76
N SER A 309 -35.46 11.62 -21.01
CA SER A 309 -36.17 12.18 -19.85
C SER A 309 -35.23 12.53 -18.69
N VAL A 310 -34.23 11.68 -18.42
CA VAL A 310 -33.26 11.89 -17.32
C VAL A 310 -32.36 13.10 -17.60
N TYR A 311 -31.83 13.22 -18.83
CA TYR A 311 -31.05 14.39 -19.24
C TYR A 311 -31.89 15.68 -19.23
N THR A 312 -33.14 15.62 -19.72
CA THR A 312 -34.04 16.77 -19.69
C THR A 312 -34.27 17.27 -18.27
N GLN A 313 -34.45 16.35 -17.31
CA GLN A 313 -34.58 16.69 -15.90
C GLN A 313 -33.29 17.31 -15.34
N TYR A 314 -32.12 16.76 -15.68
CA TYR A 314 -30.82 17.33 -15.31
C TYR A 314 -30.71 18.79 -15.77
N ILE A 315 -30.93 19.07 -17.06
CA ILE A 315 -30.87 20.42 -17.63
C ILE A 315 -31.87 21.36 -16.95
N ILE A 316 -33.13 20.95 -16.78
CA ILE A 316 -34.14 21.78 -16.11
C ILE A 316 -33.69 22.15 -14.69
N THR A 317 -33.21 21.18 -13.91
CA THR A 317 -32.78 21.45 -12.53
C THR A 317 -31.55 22.36 -12.48
N LEU A 318 -30.59 22.19 -13.38
CA LEU A 318 -29.38 23.03 -13.44
C LEU A 318 -29.70 24.45 -13.92
N MET A 319 -30.57 24.60 -14.92
CA MET A 319 -31.02 25.91 -15.41
C MET A 319 -31.84 26.66 -14.37
N ASN A 320 -32.66 25.96 -13.59
CA ASN A 320 -33.39 26.54 -12.47
C ASN A 320 -32.44 27.05 -11.39
N LEU A 321 -31.38 26.31 -11.06
CA LEU A 321 -30.34 26.77 -10.15
C LEU A 321 -29.70 28.08 -10.64
N GLY A 322 -29.31 28.15 -11.92
CA GLY A 322 -28.76 29.36 -12.53
C GLY A 322 -29.74 30.55 -12.47
N ALA A 323 -31.03 30.31 -12.69
CA ALA A 323 -32.06 31.34 -12.59
C ALA A 323 -32.23 31.88 -11.16
N ILE A 324 -32.20 31.00 -10.15
CA ILE A 324 -32.24 31.41 -8.73
C ILE A 324 -31.00 32.26 -8.38
N TYR A 325 -29.83 31.89 -8.86
CA TYR A 325 -28.61 32.69 -8.69
C TYR A 325 -28.75 34.07 -9.35
N ASP A 326 -29.26 34.16 -10.57
CA ASP A 326 -29.50 35.42 -11.29
C ASP A 326 -30.51 36.30 -10.55
N GLU A 327 -31.53 35.72 -9.93
CA GLU A 327 -32.53 36.46 -9.15
C GLU A 327 -31.97 37.02 -7.84
N ILE A 328 -31.18 36.23 -7.10
CA ILE A 328 -30.74 36.58 -5.73
C ILE A 328 -29.36 37.24 -5.69
N LYS A 329 -28.35 36.71 -6.40
CA LYS A 329 -26.93 37.09 -6.19
C LYS A 329 -26.17 37.58 -7.43
N THR A 330 -26.54 37.16 -8.64
CA THR A 330 -25.76 37.37 -9.88
C THR A 330 -26.52 38.21 -10.90
N ASP A 331 -26.05 38.26 -12.15
CA ASP A 331 -26.56 39.13 -13.23
C ASP A 331 -26.62 40.61 -12.83
N LEU A 332 -25.71 41.09 -11.97
CA LEU A 332 -25.80 42.42 -11.35
C LEU A 332 -25.82 43.56 -12.37
N VAL A 333 -25.10 43.45 -13.49
CA VAL A 333 -25.05 44.49 -14.52
C VAL A 333 -26.44 44.70 -15.11
N TYR A 334 -27.06 43.62 -15.57
CA TYR A 334 -28.41 43.69 -16.12
C TYR A 334 -29.44 43.93 -15.00
N ARG A 335 -29.43 43.15 -13.92
CA ARG A 335 -30.44 43.18 -12.85
C ARG A 335 -30.49 44.50 -12.08
N LEU A 336 -29.34 45.01 -11.62
CA LEU A 336 -29.28 46.12 -10.66
C LEU A 336 -28.68 47.41 -11.25
N LEU A 337 -27.66 47.30 -12.09
CA LEU A 337 -26.90 48.47 -12.57
C LEU A 337 -27.52 49.15 -13.82
N THR A 338 -28.59 48.58 -14.39
CA THR A 338 -29.33 49.19 -15.51
C THR A 338 -30.75 49.57 -15.13
N THR A 339 -31.23 50.67 -15.73
CA THR A 339 -32.57 51.20 -15.47
C THR A 339 -33.66 50.33 -16.10
N SER A 340 -34.86 50.35 -15.50
CA SER A 340 -36.01 49.59 -16.01
C SER A 340 -36.47 50.05 -17.41
N SER A 341 -36.18 51.30 -17.79
CA SER A 341 -36.46 51.83 -19.13
C SER A 341 -35.68 51.08 -20.23
N LEU A 342 -34.39 50.82 -20.00
CA LEU A 342 -33.56 50.07 -20.97
C LEU A 342 -34.06 48.64 -21.17
N LYS A 343 -34.62 48.03 -20.11
CA LYS A 343 -35.18 46.67 -20.15
C LYS A 343 -36.53 46.61 -20.85
N LYS A 344 -37.40 47.60 -20.61
CA LYS A 344 -38.77 47.64 -21.16
C LYS A 344 -38.83 48.10 -22.61
N HIS A 345 -37.86 48.88 -23.08
CA HIS A 345 -37.82 49.44 -24.43
C HIS A 345 -36.84 48.73 -25.38
N ASP A 346 -36.32 47.56 -24.98
CA ASP A 346 -35.52 46.72 -25.87
C ASP A 346 -36.43 45.96 -26.86
N ASN A 347 -36.88 46.67 -27.90
CA ASN A 347 -37.69 46.12 -29.00
C ASN A 347 -36.82 45.51 -30.12
N THR A 348 -35.54 45.21 -29.85
CA THR A 348 -34.71 44.53 -30.84
C THR A 348 -35.09 43.05 -30.93
N ASP A 349 -34.97 42.47 -32.12
CA ASP A 349 -35.13 41.01 -32.29
C ASP A 349 -34.20 40.29 -31.30
N GLU A 350 -34.77 39.45 -30.45
CA GLU A 350 -34.07 38.67 -29.41
C GLU A 350 -33.46 39.46 -28.23
N GLN A 351 -33.91 40.69 -27.94
CA GLN A 351 -33.44 41.47 -26.78
C GLN A 351 -31.91 41.66 -26.75
N LYS A 352 -31.34 42.17 -27.84
CA LYS A 352 -29.89 42.32 -28.04
C LYS A 352 -29.21 43.16 -26.96
N MET A 353 -29.91 44.13 -26.35
CA MET A 353 -29.34 44.95 -25.28
C MET A 353 -29.07 44.12 -24.02
N SER A 354 -30.00 43.24 -23.65
CA SER A 354 -29.82 42.34 -22.50
C SER A 354 -28.61 41.41 -22.70
N LYS A 355 -28.45 40.86 -23.91
CA LYS A 355 -27.32 40.00 -24.30
C LYS A 355 -26.00 40.77 -24.21
N LEU A 356 -25.94 41.99 -24.75
CA LEU A 356 -24.74 42.84 -24.70
C LEU A 356 -24.32 43.15 -23.26
N LEU A 357 -25.25 43.56 -22.40
CA LEU A 357 -24.98 43.89 -21.00
C LEU A 357 -24.46 42.67 -20.21
N ARG A 358 -24.96 41.48 -20.52
CA ARG A 358 -24.49 40.22 -19.94
C ARG A 358 -23.08 39.84 -20.41
N ILE A 359 -22.75 40.10 -21.67
CA ILE A 359 -21.37 39.95 -22.19
C ILE A 359 -20.41 40.88 -21.44
N TYR A 360 -20.78 42.14 -21.23
CA TYR A 360 -19.97 43.06 -20.41
C TYR A 360 -19.83 42.57 -18.96
N GLY A 361 -20.92 42.05 -18.38
CA GLY A 361 -20.86 41.41 -17.06
C GLY A 361 -19.87 40.26 -16.99
N ARG A 362 -19.81 39.41 -18.04
CA ARG A 362 -18.87 38.30 -18.15
C ARG A 362 -17.41 38.75 -18.15
N GLU A 363 -17.06 39.79 -18.88
CA GLU A 363 -15.69 40.33 -18.90
C GLU A 363 -15.27 40.91 -17.54
N ILE A 364 -16.19 41.56 -16.83
CA ILE A 364 -15.92 42.06 -15.48
C ILE A 364 -15.74 40.89 -14.51
N ASP A 365 -16.51 39.82 -14.66
CA ASP A 365 -16.35 38.61 -13.84
C ASP A 365 -14.99 37.94 -14.05
N ASN A 366 -14.45 37.92 -15.28
CA ASN A 366 -13.10 37.42 -15.54
C ASN A 366 -12.04 38.20 -14.74
N ILE A 367 -12.11 39.54 -14.74
CA ILE A 367 -11.21 40.39 -13.94
C ILE A 367 -11.40 40.14 -12.45
N ARG A 368 -12.66 40.01 -12.00
CA ARG A 368 -12.98 39.79 -10.60
C ARG A 368 -12.38 38.49 -10.05
N GLN A 369 -12.35 37.41 -10.84
CA GLN A 369 -11.77 36.14 -10.40
C GLN A 369 -10.31 36.32 -9.94
N TYR A 370 -9.52 37.11 -10.67
CA TYR A 370 -8.15 37.44 -10.27
C TYR A 370 -8.09 38.27 -8.98
N ILE A 371 -9.00 39.23 -8.81
CA ILE A 371 -9.08 40.04 -7.58
C ILE A 371 -9.41 39.15 -6.37
N ASP A 372 -10.42 38.28 -6.49
CA ASP A 372 -10.83 37.37 -5.42
C ASP A 372 -9.70 36.35 -5.11
N ALA A 373 -8.93 35.92 -6.10
CA ALA A 373 -7.76 35.07 -5.89
C ALA A 373 -6.61 35.79 -5.15
N LEU A 374 -6.35 37.06 -5.45
CA LEU A 374 -5.34 37.87 -4.73
C LEU A 374 -5.66 38.03 -3.24
N VAL A 375 -6.95 38.14 -2.88
CA VAL A 375 -7.37 38.19 -1.47
C VAL A 375 -6.99 36.90 -0.74
N ASN A 376 -7.02 35.76 -1.43
CA ASN A 376 -6.76 34.45 -0.86
C ASN A 376 -5.31 33.96 -1.04
N ILE A 377 -4.39 34.81 -1.51
CA ILE A 377 -3.02 34.41 -1.87
C ILE A 377 -2.21 33.91 -0.66
N ASN A 378 -2.56 34.33 0.56
CA ASN A 378 -1.89 33.92 1.80
C ASN A 378 -2.58 32.74 2.49
N THR A 379 -3.64 32.19 1.89
CA THR A 379 -4.41 31.09 2.47
C THR A 379 -3.94 29.78 1.86
N VAL A 380 -3.55 28.80 2.70
CA VAL A 380 -3.13 27.46 2.27
C VAL A 380 -3.91 26.40 3.04
N THR A 381 -4.70 25.60 2.32
CA THR A 381 -5.58 24.55 2.86
C THR A 381 -5.44 23.27 2.06
N TYR A 382 -5.87 22.14 2.62
CA TYR A 382 -5.85 20.84 1.96
C TYR A 382 -6.89 20.71 0.83
N ASN A 383 -8.04 21.36 0.97
CA ASN A 383 -9.14 21.27 -0.01
C ASN A 383 -8.94 22.17 -1.25
N LYS A 384 -7.89 23.01 -1.26
CA LYS A 384 -7.59 23.99 -2.33
C LYS A 384 -8.70 25.00 -2.64
N ASN A 385 -9.74 25.11 -1.83
CA ASN A 385 -10.83 26.05 -2.07
C ASN A 385 -10.45 27.44 -1.58
N ASN A 386 -10.60 28.46 -2.43
CA ASN A 386 -10.24 29.85 -2.15
C ASN A 386 -8.82 29.97 -1.59
N ASN A 387 -7.86 29.56 -2.41
CA ASN A 387 -6.50 29.29 -1.98
C ASN A 387 -5.45 29.92 -2.89
N ILE A 388 -4.20 29.92 -2.44
CA ILE A 388 -3.07 30.25 -3.30
C ILE A 388 -3.07 29.35 -4.55
N PRO A 389 -2.82 29.90 -5.75
CA PRO A 389 -2.54 29.10 -6.94
C PRO A 389 -1.43 28.08 -6.70
N ASP A 390 -1.61 26.88 -7.25
CA ASP A 390 -0.71 25.74 -7.04
C ASP A 390 0.73 26.03 -7.49
N THR A 391 0.90 26.81 -8.57
CA THR A 391 2.20 27.24 -9.10
C THR A 391 2.98 28.14 -8.14
N LEU A 392 2.29 28.87 -7.26
CA LEU A 392 2.90 29.81 -6.31
C LEU A 392 3.19 29.18 -4.94
N VAL A 393 2.78 27.94 -4.70
CA VAL A 393 2.95 27.25 -3.40
C VAL A 393 4.43 27.19 -3.00
N LYS A 394 5.33 26.86 -3.93
CA LYS A 394 6.78 26.82 -3.66
C LYS A 394 7.35 28.21 -3.39
N ASN A 395 6.92 29.22 -4.14
CA ASN A 395 7.32 30.60 -3.90
C ASN A 395 6.87 31.05 -2.49
N TYR A 396 5.66 30.67 -2.08
CA TYR A 396 5.18 30.92 -0.72
C TYR A 396 5.97 30.13 0.35
N ALA A 397 6.43 28.90 0.05
CA ALA A 397 7.33 28.20 0.96
C ALA A 397 8.65 28.96 1.16
N THR A 398 9.21 29.55 0.10
CA THR A 398 10.45 30.35 0.21
C THR A 398 10.26 31.60 1.07
N THR A 399 9.11 32.28 0.98
CA THR A 399 8.83 33.45 1.83
C THR A 399 8.66 33.08 3.30
N LEU A 400 8.26 31.84 3.60
CA LEU A 400 8.21 31.28 4.95
C LEU A 400 9.58 30.80 5.48
N GLY A 401 10.65 30.91 4.68
CA GLY A 401 12.01 30.54 5.07
C GLY A 401 12.40 29.09 4.78
N TRP A 402 11.63 28.36 3.96
CA TRP A 402 12.02 27.04 3.47
C TRP A 402 12.95 27.12 2.26
N ASP A 403 13.96 26.24 2.21
CA ASP A 403 14.77 26.02 1.01
C ASP A 403 14.08 24.98 0.12
N ILE A 404 13.54 25.43 -1.02
CA ILE A 404 12.73 24.60 -1.90
C ILE A 404 13.59 23.66 -2.74
N THR A 405 13.05 22.47 -2.96
CA THR A 405 13.58 21.43 -3.84
C THR A 405 12.43 20.84 -4.64
N THR A 406 12.73 20.36 -5.85
CA THR A 406 11.75 19.68 -6.70
C THR A 406 12.04 18.19 -6.68
N LEU A 407 11.01 17.38 -6.45
CA LEU A 407 11.14 15.92 -6.45
C LEU A 407 11.21 15.32 -7.86
N VAL A 408 10.79 16.08 -8.87
CA VAL A 408 10.63 15.63 -10.26
C VAL A 408 11.62 16.38 -11.16
N THR A 409 12.30 15.65 -12.04
CA THR A 409 13.15 16.20 -13.11
C THR A 409 12.28 16.57 -14.33
N GLY A 410 12.67 17.58 -15.10
CA GLY A 410 11.88 18.10 -16.24
C GLY A 410 11.42 17.00 -17.22
N ASP A 411 12.30 16.05 -17.51
CA ASP A 411 12.04 14.96 -18.46
C ASP A 411 10.88 14.03 -18.03
N GLN A 412 10.68 13.83 -16.73
CA GLN A 412 9.58 12.98 -16.19
C GLN A 412 8.21 13.68 -16.21
N LEU A 413 8.24 15.01 -16.19
CA LEU A 413 7.06 15.85 -16.24
C LEU A 413 6.41 15.74 -17.63
N GLU A 414 7.22 15.70 -18.69
CA GLU A 414 6.77 15.54 -20.07
C GLU A 414 6.18 14.15 -20.34
N GLU A 415 6.82 13.07 -19.88
CA GLU A 415 6.34 11.69 -20.06
C GLU A 415 4.97 11.40 -19.40
N GLN A 416 4.59 12.18 -18.38
CA GLN A 416 3.42 11.92 -17.55
C GLN A 416 2.23 12.83 -17.81
N PHE A 417 2.45 13.98 -18.48
CA PHE A 417 1.36 14.75 -19.08
C PHE A 417 0.61 13.96 -20.16
N PHE A 418 1.25 12.93 -20.74
CA PHE A 418 0.69 12.07 -21.80
C PHE A 418 0.42 10.63 -21.34
N ALA A 419 0.06 10.43 -20.07
CA ALA A 419 -0.25 9.11 -19.53
C ALA A 419 -1.26 8.34 -20.42
N THR A 420 -1.05 7.02 -20.55
CA THR A 420 -1.82 6.10 -21.38
C THR A 420 -3.24 5.83 -20.85
N GLU A 421 -3.66 6.51 -19.77
CA GLU A 421 -4.95 6.34 -19.10
C GLU A 421 -5.73 7.67 -19.05
N GLU A 422 -7.06 7.59 -19.09
CA GLU A 422 -7.95 8.76 -19.06
C GLU A 422 -7.91 9.43 -17.68
N GLN A 423 -7.54 10.71 -17.63
CA GLN A 423 -7.48 11.50 -16.41
C GLN A 423 -8.86 12.08 -16.08
N GLU A 424 -9.75 11.23 -15.57
CA GLU A 424 -10.85 11.67 -14.69
C GLU A 424 -10.30 11.83 -13.26
N GLU A 425 -11.02 12.44 -12.30
CA GLU A 425 -10.57 12.63 -10.90
C GLU A 425 -10.48 11.28 -10.10
N ASN A 426 -10.01 10.22 -10.77
CA ASN A 426 -9.70 8.90 -10.27
C ASN A 426 -8.21 8.84 -9.90
N GLY A 427 -7.87 9.38 -8.72
CA GLY A 427 -6.74 8.93 -7.87
C GLY A 427 -5.30 9.15 -8.34
N ILE A 428 -5.01 9.25 -9.65
CA ILE A 428 -3.66 9.35 -10.20
C ILE A 428 -3.27 10.83 -10.25
N LYS A 429 -2.43 11.25 -9.31
CA LYS A 429 -1.84 12.60 -9.31
C LYS A 429 -0.57 12.61 -10.15
N LEU A 430 -0.38 13.64 -10.98
CA LEU A 430 0.90 13.81 -11.67
C LEU A 430 2.01 14.04 -10.64
N PRO A 431 3.24 13.55 -10.85
CA PRO A 431 4.35 13.81 -9.93
C PRO A 431 4.64 15.30 -9.65
N SER A 432 4.39 16.19 -10.61
CA SER A 432 4.41 17.64 -10.36
C SER A 432 3.33 18.09 -9.38
N GLU A 433 2.11 17.55 -9.51
CA GLU A 433 1.05 17.74 -8.53
C GLU A 433 1.39 17.10 -7.18
N ILE A 434 2.03 15.93 -7.16
CA ILE A 434 2.51 15.28 -5.92
C ILE A 434 3.52 16.18 -5.22
N ASP A 435 4.44 16.79 -5.96
CA ASP A 435 5.42 17.73 -5.41
C ASP A 435 4.74 18.99 -4.84
N ILE A 436 3.80 19.59 -5.57
CA ILE A 436 3.00 20.73 -5.08
C ILE A 436 2.19 20.35 -3.82
N GLU A 437 1.55 19.18 -3.84
CA GLU A 437 0.78 18.64 -2.72
C GLU A 437 1.67 18.38 -1.50
N LEU A 438 2.88 17.89 -1.71
CA LEU A 438 3.85 17.71 -0.64
C LEU A 438 4.24 19.06 -0.03
N TRP A 439 4.62 20.04 -0.85
CA TRP A 439 4.95 21.39 -0.37
C TRP A 439 3.78 22.05 0.35
N ARG A 440 2.56 21.88 -0.15
CA ARG A 440 1.33 22.33 0.50
C ARG A 440 1.17 21.70 1.89
N ARG A 441 1.38 20.39 2.02
CA ARG A 441 1.36 19.69 3.32
C ARG A 441 2.43 20.22 4.28
N ILE A 442 3.63 20.54 3.78
CA ILE A 442 4.72 21.10 4.58
C ILE A 442 4.38 22.50 5.07
N ILE A 443 3.85 23.36 4.21
CA ILE A 443 3.41 24.72 4.55
C ILE A 443 2.34 24.69 5.64
N ILE A 444 1.31 23.84 5.49
CA ILE A 444 0.24 23.72 6.49
C ILE A 444 0.80 23.30 7.87
N ASN A 445 1.81 22.42 7.89
CA ASN A 445 2.45 21.95 9.12
C ASN A 445 3.66 22.79 9.55
N THR A 446 3.94 23.92 8.89
CA THR A 446 5.15 24.73 9.14
C THR A 446 5.23 25.25 10.57
N ASN A 447 4.09 25.66 11.17
CA ASN A 447 4.06 26.07 12.58
C ASN A 447 4.50 24.94 13.54
N TYR A 448 4.05 23.71 13.27
CA TYR A 448 4.48 22.54 14.03
C TYR A 448 6.00 22.30 13.87
N TYR A 449 6.52 22.40 12.66
CA TYR A 449 7.95 22.24 12.39
C TYR A 449 8.80 23.30 13.08
N TRP A 450 8.38 24.56 13.09
CA TRP A 450 9.09 25.62 13.81
C TRP A 450 9.06 25.47 15.33
N LYS A 451 7.94 25.01 15.89
CA LYS A 451 7.83 24.71 17.34
C LYS A 451 8.64 23.48 17.75
N SER A 452 8.73 22.47 16.90
CA SER A 452 9.44 21.21 17.17
C SER A 452 10.89 21.21 16.67
N LYS A 453 11.37 22.34 16.12
CA LYS A 453 12.72 22.47 15.56
C LYS A 453 13.79 22.02 16.56
N GLY A 454 14.73 21.18 16.09
CA GLY A 454 15.77 20.61 16.94
C GLY A 454 15.36 19.44 17.82
N THR A 455 14.13 18.94 17.69
CA THR A 455 13.71 17.67 18.31
C THR A 455 13.69 16.55 17.28
N ARG A 456 13.89 15.32 17.73
CA ARG A 456 13.74 14.11 16.89
C ARG A 456 12.35 14.00 16.26
N HIS A 457 11.31 14.53 16.91
CA HIS A 457 9.95 14.54 16.40
C HIS A 457 9.78 15.36 15.12
N SER A 458 10.48 16.49 14.99
CA SER A 458 10.40 17.30 13.76
C SER A 458 10.87 16.52 12.54
N LEU A 459 12.02 15.83 12.67
CA LEU A 459 12.61 14.99 11.64
C LEU A 459 11.71 13.77 11.33
N LYS A 460 11.29 13.03 12.37
CA LYS A 460 10.40 11.87 12.20
C LYS A 460 9.05 12.23 11.58
N SER A 461 8.44 13.34 12.00
CA SER A 461 7.14 13.80 11.49
C SER A 461 7.23 14.17 10.00
N MET A 462 8.33 14.80 9.58
CA MET A 462 8.58 15.11 8.17
C MET A 462 8.71 13.83 7.33
N LEU A 463 9.49 12.86 7.81
CA LEU A 463 9.73 11.61 7.10
C LEU A 463 8.43 10.80 6.92
N ARG A 464 7.57 10.81 7.94
CA ARG A 464 6.22 10.26 7.84
C ARG A 464 5.33 11.05 6.87
N LEU A 465 5.53 12.36 6.71
CA LEU A 465 4.75 13.19 5.79
C LEU A 465 5.05 12.85 4.32
N ILE A 466 6.32 12.61 4.00
CA ILE A 466 6.78 12.19 2.65
C ILE A 466 6.52 10.71 2.36
N GLY A 467 6.03 9.95 3.34
CA GLY A 467 5.73 8.53 3.18
C GLY A 467 6.96 7.63 3.29
N ILE A 468 8.11 8.13 3.76
CA ILE A 468 9.26 7.28 4.09
C ILE A 468 9.00 6.64 5.46
N PRO A 469 8.94 5.31 5.56
CA PRO A 469 8.77 4.64 6.84
C PRO A 469 9.90 5.00 7.81
N GLU A 470 9.60 5.09 9.11
CA GLU A 470 10.57 5.50 10.15
C GLU A 470 11.83 4.64 10.17
N GLN A 471 11.72 3.41 9.69
CA GLN A 471 12.77 2.39 9.73
C GLN A 471 13.90 2.65 8.73
N PHE A 472 13.64 3.45 7.69
CA PHE A 472 14.68 3.94 6.77
C PHE A 472 15.53 5.05 7.38
N VAL A 473 15.13 5.59 8.52
CA VAL A 473 15.74 6.78 9.09
C VAL A 473 16.56 6.37 10.30
N ASP A 474 17.87 6.54 10.20
CA ASP A 474 18.76 6.40 11.36
C ASP A 474 19.14 7.79 11.89
N ILE A 475 18.60 8.11 13.06
CA ILE A 475 18.94 9.32 13.81
C ILE A 475 19.63 8.87 15.09
N THR A 476 20.92 9.20 15.20
CA THR A 476 21.72 8.96 16.40
C THR A 476 22.28 10.27 16.94
N GLU A 477 22.00 10.56 18.21
CA GLU A 477 22.51 11.72 18.93
C GLU A 477 23.74 11.29 19.74
N TYR A 478 24.74 12.16 19.83
CA TYR A 478 26.00 11.88 20.53
C TYR A 478 26.32 12.94 21.58
N VAL A 479 26.93 12.48 22.66
CA VAL A 479 27.53 13.31 23.70
C VAL A 479 28.95 12.84 23.99
N TYR A 480 29.84 13.75 24.35
CA TYR A 480 31.17 13.37 24.82
C TYR A 480 31.20 13.31 26.35
N THR A 481 31.69 12.19 26.87
CA THR A 481 31.91 11.96 28.28
C THR A 481 33.40 11.91 28.58
N VAL A 482 33.75 12.25 29.82
CA VAL A 482 35.12 12.31 30.29
C VAL A 482 35.32 11.28 31.41
N ASP A 483 36.41 10.52 31.35
CA ASP A 483 36.64 9.40 32.29
C ASP A 483 36.85 9.86 33.75
N GLY A 484 37.34 11.09 33.95
CA GLY A 484 37.56 11.65 35.28
C GLY A 484 38.09 13.08 35.27
N ARG A 485 38.18 13.68 36.46
CA ARG A 485 38.80 15.00 36.65
C ARG A 485 40.32 14.93 36.41
N ILE A 486 40.88 16.00 35.87
CA ILE A 486 42.33 16.18 35.75
C ILE A 486 42.90 16.84 37.01
N ASP A 487 44.23 16.83 37.16
CA ASP A 487 44.93 17.54 38.22
C ASP A 487 45.40 18.91 37.69
N PRO A 488 44.76 20.03 38.08
CA PRO A 488 45.09 21.36 37.56
C PRO A 488 46.56 21.76 37.77
N SER A 489 47.22 21.21 38.80
CA SER A 489 48.59 21.57 39.16
C SER A 489 49.65 20.96 38.25
N LYS A 490 49.28 19.97 37.43
CA LYS A 490 50.20 19.23 36.54
C LYS A 490 50.18 19.73 35.08
N ILE A 491 49.36 20.73 34.79
CA ILE A 491 49.16 21.24 33.42
C ILE A 491 50.09 22.44 33.22
N THR A 492 51.07 22.31 32.31
CA THR A 492 52.07 23.35 32.01
C THR A 492 51.73 24.18 30.76
N LEU A 493 50.56 23.97 30.16
CA LEU A 493 50.13 24.64 28.93
C LEU A 493 49.56 26.04 29.23
N THR A 494 49.96 27.03 28.42
CA THR A 494 49.39 28.38 28.47
C THR A 494 48.09 28.46 27.66
N LEU A 495 47.32 29.54 27.82
CA LEU A 495 46.11 29.77 27.03
C LEU A 495 46.39 29.86 25.51
N GLU A 496 47.59 30.33 25.15
CA GLU A 496 48.06 30.42 23.76
C GLU A 496 48.36 29.03 23.19
N ASP A 497 48.99 28.14 23.96
CA ASP A 497 49.26 26.74 23.55
C ASP A 497 47.96 25.94 23.36
N ILE A 498 46.96 26.21 24.20
CA ILE A 498 45.64 25.57 24.12
C ILE A 498 44.85 26.13 22.93
N GLY A 499 44.98 27.43 22.65
CA GLY A 499 44.26 28.15 21.60
C GLY A 499 42.85 28.58 22.04
N THR A 500 42.68 28.94 23.32
CA THR A 500 41.37 29.30 23.90
C THR A 500 41.44 30.54 24.79
N PRO A 501 40.38 31.37 24.86
CA PRO A 501 40.37 32.58 25.68
C PRO A 501 40.18 32.32 27.18
N SER A 502 39.89 31.08 27.61
CA SER A 502 39.86 30.68 29.02
C SER A 502 40.15 29.20 29.21
N LEU A 503 40.58 28.81 30.41
CA LEU A 503 40.88 27.41 30.72
C LEU A 503 39.64 26.50 30.53
N PRO A 504 39.79 25.31 29.92
CA PRO A 504 38.71 24.35 29.72
C PRO A 504 38.41 23.49 30.97
N TYR A 505 38.86 23.91 32.15
CA TYR A 505 38.64 23.22 33.41
C TYR A 505 38.54 24.18 34.60
N ASN A 506 37.87 23.76 35.68
CA ASN A 506 37.77 24.52 36.93
C ASN A 506 38.89 24.23 37.93
N SER A 507 38.91 24.94 39.05
CA SER A 507 39.88 24.73 40.14
C SER A 507 39.86 23.33 40.76
N GLN A 508 38.78 22.55 40.54
CA GLN A 508 38.63 21.18 41.01
C GLN A 508 38.98 20.13 39.94
N GLY A 509 39.41 20.55 38.74
CA GLY A 509 39.78 19.68 37.62
C GLY A 509 38.63 19.13 36.78
N TYR A 510 37.40 19.65 36.94
CA TYR A 510 36.28 19.29 36.08
C TYR A 510 36.30 20.09 34.77
N PRO A 511 35.89 19.49 33.64
CA PRO A 511 35.80 20.20 32.37
C PRO A 511 34.76 21.31 32.43
N ILE A 512 35.09 22.48 31.85
CA ILE A 512 34.19 23.62 31.68
C ILE A 512 34.31 24.12 30.25
N ALA A 513 33.20 24.58 29.66
CA ALA A 513 33.20 25.26 28.36
C ALA A 513 34.06 26.53 28.42
N PRO A 514 35.11 26.66 27.58
CA PRO A 514 35.82 27.93 27.46
C PRO A 514 34.87 29.04 27.04
N LYS A 515 35.15 30.29 27.44
CA LYS A 515 34.42 31.47 26.98
C LYS A 515 34.49 31.56 25.46
N GLU A 516 33.40 31.93 24.81
CA GLU A 516 33.37 32.07 23.35
C GLU A 516 33.85 33.47 22.92
N ASN A 517 34.56 33.55 21.79
CA ASN A 517 34.91 34.77 21.07
C ASN A 517 34.82 34.53 19.55
N ASN A 518 35.26 35.48 18.72
CA ASN A 518 35.19 35.34 17.26
C ASN A 518 36.08 34.23 16.69
N ASP A 519 37.19 33.92 17.36
CA ASP A 519 38.19 32.94 16.89
C ASP A 519 37.95 31.54 17.49
N PHE A 520 37.20 31.46 18.60
CA PHE A 520 36.90 30.23 19.33
C PHE A 520 35.46 30.26 19.83
N PHE A 521 34.61 29.44 19.22
CA PHE A 521 33.21 29.29 19.61
C PHE A 521 32.79 27.82 19.53
N PHE A 522 31.70 27.49 20.22
CA PHE A 522 31.12 26.16 20.12
C PHE A 522 30.79 25.81 18.66
N GLN A 523 31.29 24.67 18.18
CA GLN A 523 31.25 24.21 16.77
C GLN A 523 32.25 24.87 15.82
N ILE A 524 33.36 25.43 16.32
CA ILE A 524 34.49 25.77 15.46
C ILE A 524 34.84 24.58 14.56
N SER A 525 34.95 24.82 13.25
CA SER A 525 35.18 23.79 12.22
C SER A 525 34.09 22.72 12.12
N GLY A 526 32.87 22.98 12.61
CA GLY A 526 31.75 22.04 12.58
C GLY A 526 31.40 21.49 11.19
N ASP A 527 31.70 22.24 10.14
CA ASP A 527 31.51 21.90 8.72
C ASP A 527 32.70 21.14 8.10
N THR A 528 33.89 21.26 8.68
CA THR A 528 35.15 20.72 8.12
C THR A 528 35.70 19.53 8.90
N ASP A 529 35.61 19.53 10.23
CA ASP A 529 36.12 18.45 11.09
C ASP A 529 35.06 17.87 12.07
N GLY A 530 33.79 18.24 11.89
CA GLY A 530 32.71 17.82 12.77
C GLY A 530 32.82 18.39 14.19
N GLY A 531 33.48 19.54 14.34
CA GLY A 531 33.69 20.23 15.62
C GLY A 531 34.80 19.62 16.47
N GLN A 532 35.69 18.81 15.90
CA GLN A 532 36.78 18.22 16.66
C GLN A 532 37.78 19.25 17.16
N ALA A 533 37.99 20.37 16.47
CA ALA A 533 38.79 21.49 16.96
C ALA A 533 38.33 21.94 18.36
N TYR A 534 37.01 22.03 18.59
CA TYR A 534 36.44 22.35 19.90
C TYR A 534 36.74 21.28 20.96
N ILE A 535 36.62 20.00 20.59
CA ILE A 535 36.80 18.87 21.52
C ILE A 535 38.28 18.60 21.84
N ASN A 536 39.16 18.84 20.86
CA ASN A 536 40.60 18.67 20.99
C ASN A 536 41.20 19.59 22.06
N VAL A 537 40.58 20.73 22.37
CA VAL A 537 40.95 21.58 23.51
C VAL A 537 40.96 20.80 24.83
N TYR A 538 39.94 19.96 25.05
CA TYR A 538 39.86 19.14 26.25
C TYR A 538 40.90 18.01 26.23
N ARG A 539 41.17 17.42 25.07
CA ARG A 539 42.22 16.39 24.92
C ARG A 539 43.60 16.97 25.18
N LYS A 540 43.90 18.19 24.70
CA LYS A 540 45.19 18.89 24.91
C LYS A 540 45.54 19.07 26.38
N VAL A 541 44.56 19.41 27.23
CA VAL A 541 44.78 19.58 28.68
C VAL A 541 44.83 18.26 29.47
N GLY A 542 44.69 17.12 28.79
CA GLY A 542 44.83 15.79 29.39
C GLY A 542 43.53 15.07 29.73
N PHE A 543 42.36 15.54 29.27
CA PHE A 543 41.12 14.77 29.42
C PHE A 543 41.06 13.60 28.43
N SER A 544 40.70 12.42 28.92
CA SER A 544 40.28 11.28 28.08
C SER A 544 38.81 11.46 27.71
N VAL A 545 38.56 11.82 26.44
CA VAL A 545 37.23 12.22 25.95
C VAL A 545 36.66 11.13 25.03
N ASN A 546 35.56 10.52 25.48
CA ASN A 546 34.91 9.39 24.82
C ASN A 546 33.54 9.81 24.24
N ARG A 547 33.34 9.55 22.94
CA ARG A 547 32.04 9.74 22.28
C ARG A 547 31.08 8.64 22.70
N THR A 548 29.88 9.01 23.13
CA THR A 548 28.85 8.10 23.62
C THR A 548 27.51 8.43 22.98
N ILE A 549 26.71 7.41 22.68
CA ILE A 549 25.37 7.58 22.07
C ILE A 549 24.40 8.06 23.16
N ASP A 550 23.65 9.13 22.88
CA ASP A 550 22.69 9.78 23.77
C ASP A 550 21.31 9.96 23.09
N ASN A 551 20.70 8.85 22.69
CA ASN A 551 19.37 8.86 22.03
C ASN A 551 18.19 9.14 22.98
N LYS A 552 18.44 9.62 24.21
CA LYS A 552 17.42 9.82 25.27
C LYS A 552 17.15 11.29 25.59
N LYS A 553 17.92 12.24 25.03
CA LYS A 553 17.71 13.69 25.25
C LYS A 553 16.43 14.25 24.65
N SER A 554 15.76 13.47 23.79
CA SER A 554 14.45 13.75 23.21
C SER A 554 13.44 12.72 23.73
N TRP A 555 12.86 12.95 24.91
CA TRP A 555 11.93 12.04 25.61
C TRP A 555 10.73 11.66 24.73
N GLU A 556 10.57 10.36 24.44
CA GLU A 556 9.32 9.75 23.97
C GLU A 556 8.51 9.27 25.19
N GLN A 557 7.19 9.47 25.19
CA GLN A 557 6.31 8.74 26.10
C GLN A 557 5.05 8.29 25.33
N ALA A 558 4.99 7.00 25.02
CA ALA A 558 3.77 6.30 24.66
C ALA A 558 3.27 5.54 25.89
N GLY A 559 2.18 6.00 26.50
CA GLY A 559 1.51 5.32 27.62
C GLY A 559 1.18 6.22 28.81
N PHE A 560 0.00 6.00 29.42
CA PHE A 560 -0.44 6.63 30.66
C PHE A 560 0.21 5.94 31.86
N VAL A 561 1.27 6.52 32.45
CA VAL A 561 1.74 6.18 33.81
C VAL A 561 2.35 7.43 34.47
N ASP A 562 2.07 7.59 35.76
CA ASP A 562 2.44 8.71 36.63
C ASP A 562 3.92 9.09 36.62
N ARG A 563 4.15 10.40 36.79
CA ARG A 563 5.46 11.06 36.76
C ARG A 563 6.12 11.01 38.14
N GLU A 564 7.32 10.43 38.23
CA GLU A 564 8.27 10.75 39.30
C GLU A 564 9.72 10.96 38.81
N HIS A 565 10.07 12.24 38.71
CA HIS A 565 11.24 12.96 39.25
C HIS A 565 12.69 12.90 38.65
N TYR A 566 13.33 14.09 38.73
CA TYR A 566 14.74 14.57 38.65
C TYR A 566 15.96 13.72 38.22
N SER A 567 16.59 14.20 37.14
CA SER A 567 18.04 14.19 36.86
C SER A 567 18.76 12.85 36.65
N THR A 568 18.70 12.30 35.43
CA THR A 568 19.80 12.28 34.41
C THR A 568 19.64 11.11 33.42
N PRO A 569 20.13 11.26 32.17
CA PRO A 569 20.22 10.18 31.18
C PRO A 569 21.20 9.10 31.66
N THR A 570 20.78 7.84 31.70
CA THR A 570 21.61 6.70 32.14
C THR A 570 22.63 6.30 31.07
N TYR A 571 23.71 7.06 30.99
CA TYR A 571 25.06 6.51 30.81
C TYR A 571 25.74 6.51 32.18
N SER A 572 26.56 5.50 32.47
CA SER A 572 27.20 5.32 33.77
C SER A 572 28.35 6.30 33.98
N GLN A 573 28.05 7.59 34.16
CA GLN A 573 29.02 8.60 34.56
C GLN A 573 28.82 9.00 36.02
N ARG A 574 29.93 9.14 36.75
CA ARG A 574 29.92 9.37 38.21
C ARG A 574 29.40 10.77 38.59
N SER A 575 29.37 11.71 37.65
CA SER A 575 28.91 13.08 37.85
C SER A 575 28.51 13.74 36.53
N SER A 576 27.52 14.64 36.57
CA SER A 576 27.14 15.44 35.40
C SER A 576 28.21 16.44 34.96
N ALA A 577 29.15 16.78 35.84
CA ALA A 577 30.28 17.65 35.54
C ALA A 577 31.34 17.00 34.63
N LEU A 578 31.21 15.70 34.32
CA LEU A 578 32.11 14.96 33.42
C LEU A 578 31.54 14.82 31.99
N ILE A 579 30.52 15.61 31.66
CA ILE A 579 29.86 15.58 30.36
C ILE A 579 30.18 16.88 29.63
N ILE A 580 30.66 16.76 28.41
CA ILE A 580 30.83 17.90 27.50
C ILE A 580 29.58 17.96 26.64
N ASN A 581 28.84 19.07 26.72
CA ASN A 581 27.63 19.26 25.93
C ASN A 581 27.99 19.54 24.48
N THR A 582 28.08 18.49 23.67
CA THR A 582 28.16 18.57 22.22
C THR A 582 26.82 18.18 21.66
N LYS A 583 26.20 19.05 20.87
CA LYS A 583 24.99 18.70 20.15
C LYS A 583 25.42 18.11 18.81
N GLU A 584 25.87 16.86 18.82
CA GLU A 584 26.30 16.12 17.62
C GLU A 584 25.20 15.12 17.23
N ILE A 585 24.86 15.07 15.94
CA ILE A 585 23.84 14.18 15.39
C ILE A 585 24.31 13.56 14.08
N ASP A 586 24.00 12.28 13.90
CA ASP A 586 23.98 11.62 12.60
C ASP A 586 22.51 11.42 12.22
N ALA A 587 22.12 11.88 11.03
CA ALA A 587 20.76 11.76 10.51
C ALA A 587 20.83 11.28 9.05
N THR A 588 20.55 10.00 8.84
CA THR A 588 20.78 9.34 7.54
C THR A 588 19.58 8.51 7.09
N LEU A 589 19.45 8.36 5.78
CA LEU A 589 18.55 7.40 5.15
C LEU A 589 19.30 6.09 4.88
N ASP A 590 18.97 5.03 5.58
CA ASP A 590 19.62 3.72 5.51
C ASP A 590 18.74 2.72 4.74
N VAL A 591 19.17 2.40 3.52
CA VAL A 591 18.51 1.43 2.63
C VAL A 591 18.53 0.02 3.24
N ALA A 592 19.68 -0.36 3.83
CA ALA A 592 19.88 -1.68 4.40
C ALA A 592 18.92 -1.93 5.56
N ARG A 593 18.70 -0.91 6.39
CA ARG A 593 17.78 -0.98 7.52
C ARG A 593 16.32 -1.15 7.10
N GLY A 594 15.94 -0.58 5.96
CA GLY A 594 14.63 -0.80 5.34
C GLY A 594 14.40 -2.27 4.99
N ILE A 595 15.38 -2.89 4.32
CA ILE A 595 15.36 -4.31 3.98
C ILE A 595 15.34 -5.17 5.26
N GLU A 596 16.22 -4.87 6.22
CA GLU A 596 16.31 -5.60 7.49
C GLU A 596 14.99 -5.59 8.26
N TYR A 597 14.32 -4.44 8.29
CA TYR A 597 13.04 -4.29 8.97
C TYR A 597 11.92 -5.05 8.27
N ASP A 598 11.88 -5.03 6.94
CA ASP A 598 10.85 -5.75 6.19
C ASP A 598 10.97 -7.26 6.39
N VAL A 599 12.20 -7.80 6.36
CA VAL A 599 12.45 -9.22 6.67
C VAL A 599 12.03 -9.55 8.10
N TYR A 600 12.33 -8.68 9.08
CA TYR A 600 11.85 -8.85 10.46
C TYR A 600 10.32 -8.86 10.55
N ASN A 601 9.65 -7.91 9.89
CA ASN A 601 8.20 -7.80 9.89
C ASN A 601 7.55 -9.01 9.21
N TYR A 602 8.10 -9.45 8.08
CA TYR A 602 7.70 -10.67 7.39
C TYR A 602 7.81 -11.90 8.31
N ASN A 603 8.95 -12.09 8.97
CA ASN A 603 9.14 -13.19 9.93
C ASN A 603 8.17 -13.10 11.11
N LYS A 604 7.88 -11.89 11.60
CA LYS A 604 6.94 -11.66 12.71
C LYS A 604 5.51 -12.02 12.32
N LEU A 605 5.07 -11.64 11.11
CA LEU A 605 3.71 -11.88 10.63
C LEU A 605 3.50 -13.33 10.20
N THR A 606 4.48 -13.93 9.53
CA THR A 606 4.37 -15.27 8.92
C THR A 606 4.95 -16.39 9.76
N ASN A 607 5.72 -16.07 10.80
CA ASN A 607 6.51 -17.03 11.58
C ASN A 607 7.38 -17.92 10.67
N TYR A 608 7.93 -17.32 9.61
CA TYR A 608 8.71 -17.99 8.58
C TYR A 608 9.76 -17.03 8.00
N PRO A 609 10.98 -17.50 7.65
CA PRO A 609 11.52 -18.86 7.80
C PRO A 609 11.94 -19.24 9.23
N ILE A 610 12.07 -18.28 10.15
CA ILE A 610 12.56 -18.57 11.50
C ILE A 610 11.36 -19.00 12.39
N ASN A 611 11.22 -20.30 12.62
CA ASN A 611 10.27 -20.86 13.60
C ASN A 611 10.94 -21.92 14.49
N THR A 612 10.31 -22.25 15.61
CA THR A 612 10.77 -23.32 16.53
C THR A 612 10.04 -24.66 16.34
N THR A 613 8.84 -24.66 15.74
CA THR A 613 7.91 -25.82 15.74
C THR A 613 7.36 -26.20 14.35
N GLY A 614 7.69 -25.46 13.28
CA GLY A 614 7.15 -25.65 11.93
C GLY A 614 5.82 -24.92 11.67
N VAL A 615 5.43 -24.80 10.39
CA VAL A 615 4.17 -24.14 9.97
C VAL A 615 3.05 -25.19 9.84
N THR A 616 1.92 -24.99 10.54
CA THR A 616 0.71 -25.80 10.37
C THR A 616 0.11 -25.57 8.97
N LYS A 617 -0.22 -26.63 8.24
CA LYS A 617 -0.84 -26.52 6.91
C LYS A 617 -2.36 -26.33 7.07
N PRO A 618 -3.05 -25.64 6.13
CA PRO A 618 -4.48 -25.37 6.25
C PRO A 618 -5.31 -26.63 5.98
N PHE A 619 -5.45 -27.48 6.99
CA PHE A 619 -6.56 -28.44 7.06
C PHE A 619 -7.78 -27.67 7.55
N ILE A 620 -8.79 -27.49 6.70
CA ILE A 620 -9.91 -26.63 7.05
C ILE A 620 -10.94 -27.48 7.78
N TYR A 621 -11.16 -27.13 9.06
CA TYR A 621 -12.27 -27.62 9.85
C TYR A 621 -13.35 -26.54 9.86
N VAL A 622 -14.39 -26.73 9.05
CA VAL A 622 -15.52 -25.78 8.96
C VAL A 622 -16.61 -26.22 9.92
N ASN A 623 -16.92 -25.36 10.89
CA ASN A 623 -18.12 -25.51 11.70
C ASN A 623 -19.21 -24.59 11.12
N ILE A 624 -20.37 -25.15 10.81
CA ILE A 624 -21.50 -24.39 10.28
C ILE A 624 -22.35 -23.92 11.46
N ALA A 625 -22.39 -22.60 11.64
CA ALA A 625 -23.24 -21.96 12.63
C ALA A 625 -24.58 -21.54 12.01
N TYR A 626 -25.66 -21.67 12.77
CA TYR A 626 -27.01 -21.29 12.35
C TYR A 626 -27.57 -20.16 13.23
N ASN A 627 -28.36 -19.27 12.64
CA ASN A 627 -29.17 -18.32 13.41
C ASN A 627 -30.38 -19.04 14.04
N TYR A 628 -30.88 -18.50 15.15
CA TYR A 628 -32.04 -19.03 15.87
C TYR A 628 -33.25 -19.25 14.95
N GLY A 629 -33.85 -20.45 14.98
CA GLY A 629 -35.03 -20.79 14.19
C GLY A 629 -34.77 -21.21 12.73
N MET A 630 -33.51 -21.24 12.29
CA MET A 630 -33.13 -21.73 10.96
C MET A 630 -33.03 -23.26 10.94
N SER A 631 -33.41 -23.86 9.81
CA SER A 631 -33.12 -25.27 9.49
C SER A 631 -32.52 -25.39 8.09
N ALA A 632 -31.55 -26.28 7.90
CA ALA A 632 -30.90 -26.51 6.60
C ALA A 632 -30.41 -27.95 6.45
N ASN A 633 -30.48 -28.48 5.23
CA ASN A 633 -29.93 -29.79 4.85
C ASN A 633 -28.83 -29.70 3.79
N THR A 634 -28.56 -28.51 3.24
CA THR A 634 -27.56 -28.31 2.18
C THR A 634 -26.59 -27.23 2.60
N PHE A 635 -25.30 -27.49 2.41
CA PHE A 635 -24.19 -26.68 2.90
C PHE A 635 -23.16 -26.48 1.81
N THR A 636 -22.89 -25.23 1.48
CA THR A 636 -21.84 -24.87 0.54
C THR A 636 -20.53 -24.70 1.30
N ILE A 637 -19.51 -25.49 0.96
CA ILE A 637 -18.14 -25.22 1.38
C ILE A 637 -17.55 -24.12 0.49
N PRO A 638 -16.80 -23.18 1.07
CA PRO A 638 -16.38 -21.97 0.38
C PRO A 638 -15.47 -22.24 -0.82
N GLU A 639 -14.76 -23.36 -0.83
CA GLU A 639 -13.72 -23.66 -1.82
C GLU A 639 -13.72 -25.16 -2.21
N THR A 640 -13.03 -25.51 -3.29
CA THR A 640 -13.05 -26.90 -3.84
C THR A 640 -12.15 -27.83 -3.01
N PRO A 641 -12.65 -28.97 -2.51
CA PRO A 641 -11.89 -29.89 -1.66
C PRO A 641 -10.89 -30.74 -2.47
N LEU A 642 -9.74 -31.03 -1.86
CA LEU A 642 -8.74 -32.00 -2.33
C LEU A 642 -8.97 -33.36 -1.65
N GLY A 643 -9.68 -34.27 -2.32
CA GLY A 643 -10.03 -35.60 -1.78
C GLY A 643 -11.44 -35.67 -1.21
N ASP A 644 -11.71 -36.67 -0.36
CA ASP A 644 -13.05 -36.88 0.21
C ASP A 644 -13.35 -35.85 1.31
N ILE A 645 -14.63 -35.67 1.63
CA ILE A 645 -15.09 -34.78 2.71
C ILE A 645 -15.61 -35.64 3.87
N GLN A 646 -15.16 -35.39 5.11
CA GLN A 646 -15.78 -35.94 6.32
C GLN A 646 -16.82 -34.95 6.85
N VAL A 647 -18.04 -35.42 7.10
CA VAL A 647 -19.12 -34.64 7.71
C VAL A 647 -19.45 -35.23 9.08
N ASN A 648 -19.45 -34.39 10.11
CA ASN A 648 -19.93 -34.73 11.45
C ASN A 648 -21.15 -33.88 11.79
N PHE A 649 -22.22 -34.50 12.29
CA PHE A 649 -23.44 -33.85 12.74
C PHE A 649 -23.61 -34.10 14.24
N ASN A 650 -23.61 -33.06 15.07
CA ASN A 650 -23.63 -33.17 16.55
C ASN A 650 -22.56 -34.09 17.11
N GLY A 651 -21.36 -34.06 16.51
CA GLY A 651 -20.26 -34.93 16.89
C GLY A 651 -20.36 -36.36 16.33
N ILE A 652 -21.44 -36.73 15.66
CA ILE A 652 -21.63 -38.03 14.99
C ILE A 652 -21.08 -37.94 13.57
N THR A 653 -19.99 -38.65 13.27
CA THR A 653 -19.52 -38.80 11.87
C THR A 653 -20.55 -39.54 11.02
N LEU A 654 -21.01 -38.88 9.96
CA LEU A 654 -21.98 -39.40 9.02
C LEU A 654 -21.33 -40.28 7.94
N THR A 655 -22.12 -41.10 7.26
CA THR A 655 -21.64 -41.97 6.18
C THR A 655 -21.84 -41.35 4.80
N SER A 656 -20.77 -41.31 3.99
CA SER A 656 -20.84 -40.84 2.60
C SER A 656 -21.48 -41.91 1.69
N GLY A 657 -22.51 -41.54 0.95
CA GLY A 657 -23.20 -42.44 0.03
C GLY A 657 -22.66 -42.34 -1.40
N ILE A 658 -21.81 -43.28 -1.84
CA ILE A 658 -21.41 -43.36 -3.26
C ILE A 658 -22.50 -44.06 -4.11
N THR A 659 -23.41 -44.84 -3.49
CA THR A 659 -24.47 -45.61 -4.17
C THR A 659 -25.85 -45.45 -3.52
N GLY A 660 -26.22 -44.22 -3.14
CA GLY A 660 -27.60 -43.87 -2.77
C GLY A 660 -28.11 -44.29 -1.38
N ASN A 661 -27.26 -44.90 -0.53
CA ASN A 661 -27.62 -45.39 0.82
C ASN A 661 -26.77 -44.77 1.95
N GLY A 662 -26.20 -43.56 1.75
CA GLY A 662 -25.44 -42.84 2.78
C GLY A 662 -26.20 -41.65 3.35
N ASP A 663 -25.77 -41.19 4.53
CA ASP A 663 -26.40 -40.10 5.27
C ASP A 663 -26.21 -38.71 4.59
N TYR A 664 -25.16 -38.57 3.77
CA TYR A 664 -24.92 -37.36 2.97
C TYR A 664 -24.35 -37.64 1.57
N THR A 665 -24.54 -36.69 0.67
CA THR A 665 -23.98 -36.64 -0.69
C THR A 665 -23.15 -35.37 -0.91
N VAL A 666 -22.16 -35.43 -1.80
CA VAL A 666 -21.28 -34.31 -2.13
C VAL A 666 -21.30 -34.09 -3.65
N ALA A 667 -21.58 -32.86 -4.07
CA ALA A 667 -21.56 -32.43 -5.47
C ALA A 667 -20.76 -31.12 -5.60
N GLY A 668 -19.54 -31.21 -6.13
CA GLY A 668 -18.63 -30.06 -6.19
C GLY A 668 -18.28 -29.53 -4.81
N ASN A 669 -18.65 -28.27 -4.53
CA ASN A 669 -18.46 -27.61 -3.24
C ASN A 669 -19.75 -27.60 -2.40
N VAL A 670 -20.73 -28.45 -2.70
CA VAL A 670 -22.00 -28.54 -1.97
C VAL A 670 -22.15 -29.90 -1.31
N VAL A 671 -22.48 -29.90 -0.03
CA VAL A 671 -22.75 -31.09 0.79
C VAL A 671 -24.22 -31.10 1.17
N THR A 672 -24.94 -32.18 0.89
CA THR A 672 -26.37 -32.34 1.20
C THR A 672 -26.60 -33.54 2.11
N LEU A 673 -27.30 -33.33 3.23
CA LEU A 673 -27.82 -34.40 4.08
C LEU A 673 -29.04 -35.03 3.42
N ASN A 674 -29.04 -36.35 3.30
CA ASN A 674 -30.06 -37.07 2.53
C ASN A 674 -31.33 -37.34 3.35
N THR A 675 -31.21 -37.49 4.67
CA THR A 675 -32.32 -37.91 5.56
C THR A 675 -32.54 -36.99 6.77
N GLU A 676 -31.73 -35.95 6.97
CA GLU A 676 -31.71 -35.13 8.19
C GLU A 676 -31.59 -33.62 7.88
N TYR A 677 -31.93 -32.77 8.86
CA TYR A 677 -31.77 -31.30 8.82
C TYR A 677 -31.08 -30.82 10.10
N ALA A 678 -30.12 -29.90 9.97
CA ALA A 678 -29.57 -29.18 11.13
C ALA A 678 -30.52 -28.07 11.56
N VAL A 679 -30.81 -27.98 12.86
CA VAL A 679 -31.73 -27.00 13.44
C VAL A 679 -31.09 -26.27 14.61
N ASN A 680 -31.27 -24.94 14.68
CA ASN A 680 -30.92 -24.18 15.89
C ASN A 680 -32.15 -23.96 16.78
N ASN A 681 -32.20 -24.68 17.89
CA ASN A 681 -33.36 -24.75 18.80
C ASN A 681 -33.45 -23.58 19.79
N THR A 682 -34.65 -23.39 20.32
CA THR A 682 -34.99 -22.24 21.17
C THR A 682 -34.32 -22.22 22.55
N ASN A 683 -33.76 -23.36 22.99
CA ASN A 683 -33.16 -23.54 24.31
C ASN A 683 -31.61 -23.47 24.32
N GLY A 684 -30.99 -23.00 23.23
CA GLY A 684 -29.53 -22.81 23.15
C GLY A 684 -28.72 -24.05 22.79
N THR A 685 -29.35 -25.21 22.63
CA THR A 685 -28.72 -26.44 22.10
C THR A 685 -29.06 -26.57 20.61
N GLY A 686 -28.29 -25.90 19.75
CA GLY A 686 -28.41 -26.02 18.30
C GLY A 686 -27.57 -27.16 17.75
N ASP A 687 -27.96 -27.70 16.61
CA ASP A 687 -27.18 -28.73 15.93
C ASP A 687 -25.88 -28.13 15.36
N VAL A 688 -24.76 -28.82 15.57
CA VAL A 688 -23.43 -28.42 15.08
C VAL A 688 -23.02 -29.34 13.94
N ILE A 689 -22.78 -28.77 12.76
CA ILE A 689 -22.18 -29.50 11.64
C ILE A 689 -20.72 -29.11 11.50
N THR A 690 -19.84 -30.12 11.56
CA THR A 690 -18.42 -29.98 11.25
C THR A 690 -18.11 -30.67 9.94
N ILE A 691 -17.62 -29.91 8.97
CA ILE A 691 -17.11 -30.43 7.69
C ILE A 691 -15.59 -30.35 7.72
N THR A 692 -14.94 -31.48 7.47
CA THR A 692 -13.48 -31.61 7.41
C THR A 692 -13.07 -32.00 6.00
N TYR A 693 -12.24 -31.18 5.38
CA TYR A 693 -11.68 -31.46 4.07
C TYR A 693 -10.32 -30.77 3.93
N MET A 694 -9.53 -31.27 2.99
CA MET A 694 -8.34 -30.55 2.56
C MET A 694 -8.68 -29.55 1.48
N HIS A 695 -8.02 -28.41 1.47
CA HIS A 695 -8.21 -27.42 0.44
C HIS A 695 -6.86 -26.84 -0.02
N ASP A 696 -6.77 -26.52 -1.30
CA ASP A 696 -5.71 -25.67 -1.84
C ASP A 696 -6.18 -24.22 -1.81
N LYS A 697 -5.92 -23.51 -0.71
CA LYS A 697 -6.32 -22.10 -0.55
C LYS A 697 -5.63 -21.16 -1.54
N LEU A 698 -4.85 -21.70 -2.47
CA LEU A 698 -4.17 -21.00 -3.54
C LEU A 698 -4.93 -21.27 -4.83
N SER A 699 -5.60 -20.24 -5.33
CA SER A 699 -6.23 -20.24 -6.64
C SER A 699 -5.19 -20.47 -7.74
N GLY A 700 -5.06 -21.72 -8.20
CA GLY A 700 -4.66 -22.00 -9.59
C GLY A 700 -3.19 -22.22 -9.91
N THR A 701 -2.33 -22.59 -8.95
CA THR A 701 -0.99 -23.13 -9.28
C THR A 701 -0.80 -24.51 -8.67
N GLY A 702 -1.29 -25.51 -9.40
CA GLY A 702 -1.10 -26.92 -9.04
C GLY A 702 0.37 -27.29 -9.05
N GLY A 703 0.97 -27.42 -7.87
CA GLY A 703 2.33 -27.92 -7.70
C GLY A 703 2.51 -28.63 -6.36
N ASP A 704 2.32 -27.92 -5.25
CA ASP A 704 2.78 -28.39 -3.93
C ASP A 704 1.68 -28.99 -3.04
N TYR A 705 0.39 -28.70 -3.26
CA TYR A 705 -0.71 -29.22 -2.42
C TYR A 705 -1.59 -30.28 -3.08
N SER A 706 -1.51 -30.43 -4.41
CA SER A 706 -2.31 -31.39 -5.20
C SER A 706 -1.92 -32.86 -5.00
N GLN A 707 -0.89 -33.14 -4.20
CA GLN A 707 -0.26 -34.45 -4.05
C GLN A 707 -0.60 -35.16 -2.72
N VAL A 708 -1.57 -34.62 -1.98
CA VAL A 708 -2.04 -35.14 -0.68
C VAL A 708 -3.56 -35.32 -0.78
N LYS A 709 -4.08 -36.41 -0.20
CA LYS A 709 -5.52 -36.72 -0.23
C LYS A 709 -6.04 -37.05 1.16
N TYR A 710 -7.15 -36.44 1.55
CA TYR A 710 -7.96 -36.93 2.68
C TYR A 710 -8.83 -38.09 2.18
N VAL A 711 -8.73 -39.24 2.86
CA VAL A 711 -9.39 -40.48 2.42
C VAL A 711 -10.24 -41.04 3.56
N ILE A 712 -11.48 -41.39 3.23
CA ILE A 712 -12.41 -42.06 4.15
C ILE A 712 -12.73 -43.44 3.58
N THR A 713 -12.52 -44.48 4.39
CA THR A 713 -12.73 -45.87 3.97
C THR A 713 -13.63 -46.61 4.96
N ARG A 714 -14.30 -47.66 4.48
CA ARG A 714 -15.19 -48.51 5.28
C ARG A 714 -14.71 -49.96 5.34
N PRO A 715 -13.59 -50.25 6.02
CA PRO A 715 -13.12 -51.63 6.16
C PRO A 715 -14.09 -52.48 6.99
N VAL A 716 -14.04 -53.79 6.75
CA VAL A 716 -14.78 -54.79 7.51
C VAL A 716 -13.86 -55.36 8.57
N ALA A 717 -14.25 -55.26 9.84
CA ALA A 717 -13.53 -55.85 10.96
C ALA A 717 -13.47 -57.38 10.81
N THR A 718 -12.30 -57.94 11.07
CA THR A 718 -11.96 -59.35 10.93
C THR A 718 -11.52 -59.92 12.28
N ASN A 719 -11.33 -61.24 12.35
CA ASN A 719 -10.87 -61.93 13.55
C ASN A 719 -11.74 -61.62 14.79
N ALA A 720 -13.05 -61.89 14.66
CA ALA A 720 -14.05 -61.65 15.71
C ALA A 720 -14.05 -60.21 16.26
N GLY A 721 -13.91 -59.21 15.38
CA GLY A 721 -13.99 -57.79 15.73
C GLY A 721 -12.71 -57.21 16.34
N MET A 722 -11.61 -57.98 16.42
CA MET A 722 -10.34 -57.55 17.02
C MET A 722 -9.42 -56.83 16.03
N GLU A 723 -9.54 -57.09 14.73
CA GLU A 723 -8.63 -56.55 13.71
C GLU A 723 -9.37 -55.79 12.63
N ILE A 724 -8.93 -54.58 12.31
CA ILE A 724 -9.49 -53.76 11.24
C ILE A 724 -8.41 -53.57 10.16
N PRO A 725 -8.52 -54.25 9.00
CA PRO A 725 -7.54 -54.13 7.93
C PRO A 725 -7.65 -52.77 7.24
N LEU A 726 -6.52 -52.20 6.83
CA LEU A 726 -6.50 -51.05 5.92
C LEU A 726 -6.62 -51.54 4.46
N PRO A 727 -7.08 -50.70 3.51
CA PRO A 727 -7.26 -51.13 2.12
C PRO A 727 -5.95 -51.60 1.47
N THR A 728 -6.04 -52.49 0.47
CA THR A 728 -4.85 -53.06 -0.20
C THR A 728 -4.05 -51.99 -0.94
N GLY A 729 -2.74 -51.89 -0.64
CA GLY A 729 -1.83 -50.86 -1.19
C GLY A 729 -1.56 -49.69 -0.24
N TYR A 730 -2.17 -49.67 0.95
CA TYR A 730 -2.01 -48.63 1.95
C TYR A 730 -1.23 -49.16 3.17
N THR A 731 -0.05 -48.61 3.42
CA THR A 731 0.64 -48.70 4.71
C THR A 731 0.65 -47.32 5.33
N LEU A 732 0.23 -47.20 6.60
CA LEU A 732 0.37 -45.92 7.29
C LEU A 732 1.85 -45.55 7.31
N SER A 733 2.21 -44.42 6.71
CA SER A 733 3.57 -43.89 6.78
C SER A 733 3.93 -43.64 8.25
N ASP A 734 5.22 -43.53 8.55
CA ASP A 734 5.75 -43.55 9.92
C ASP A 734 5.23 -42.44 10.87
N SER A 735 4.31 -41.58 10.43
CA SER A 735 3.79 -40.47 11.21
C SER A 735 2.32 -40.07 10.93
N GLY A 736 1.49 -40.91 10.28
CA GLY A 736 0.07 -40.58 10.05
C GLY A 736 -0.87 -41.08 11.17
N ASP A 737 -1.43 -40.19 12.01
CA ASP A 737 -2.49 -40.56 12.96
C ASP A 737 -3.83 -40.86 12.26
N VAL A 738 -4.46 -41.98 12.64
CA VAL A 738 -5.74 -42.45 12.10
C VAL A 738 -6.89 -42.07 13.01
N GLN A 739 -8.02 -41.65 12.43
CA GLN A 739 -9.26 -41.49 13.17
C GLN A 739 -10.18 -42.69 12.89
N LEU A 740 -10.64 -43.32 13.97
CA LEU A 740 -11.58 -44.45 13.92
C LEU A 740 -12.92 -44.00 14.48
N THR A 741 -14.01 -44.27 13.76
CA THR A 741 -15.36 -43.86 14.18
C THR A 741 -16.35 -45.03 14.10
N VAL A 742 -17.11 -45.23 15.18
CA VAL A 742 -18.20 -46.23 15.29
C VAL A 742 -19.48 -45.54 15.70
N ASN A 743 -20.56 -45.73 14.93
CA ASN A 743 -21.86 -45.06 15.14
C ASN A 743 -21.71 -43.56 15.41
N GLY A 744 -20.79 -42.93 14.69
CA GLY A 744 -20.47 -41.51 14.81
C GLY A 744 -19.56 -41.11 15.98
N ILE A 745 -19.25 -41.99 16.93
CA ILE A 745 -18.35 -41.67 18.05
C ILE A 745 -16.89 -41.93 17.63
N THR A 746 -16.03 -40.91 17.78
CA THR A 746 -14.58 -41.05 17.54
C THR A 746 -13.94 -41.80 18.70
N LEU A 747 -13.23 -42.89 18.38
CA LEU A 747 -12.58 -43.75 19.36
C LEU A 747 -11.20 -43.24 19.76
N SER A 748 -10.80 -43.55 21.00
CA SER A 748 -9.52 -43.11 21.55
C SER A 748 -8.40 -44.06 21.16
N LYS A 749 -7.26 -43.51 20.69
CA LYS A 749 -6.03 -44.29 20.48
C LYS A 749 -5.32 -44.48 21.81
N SER A 750 -4.80 -45.67 22.11
CA SER A 750 -4.04 -45.87 23.35
C SER A 750 -2.70 -45.14 23.33
N THR A 751 -2.29 -44.60 24.48
CA THR A 751 -1.00 -43.94 24.69
C THR A 751 -0.22 -44.65 25.80
N SER A 752 1.02 -44.21 26.08
CA SER A 752 1.77 -44.73 27.24
C SER A 752 1.14 -44.35 28.58
N LEU A 753 0.24 -43.36 28.60
CA LEU A 753 -0.36 -42.79 29.81
C LEU A 753 -1.78 -43.31 30.08
N TYR A 754 -2.50 -43.80 29.07
CA TYR A 754 -3.81 -44.43 29.23
C TYR A 754 -4.09 -45.50 28.15
N THR A 755 -4.86 -46.52 28.52
CA THR A 755 -5.36 -47.54 27.58
C THR A 755 -6.63 -47.02 26.92
N GLY A 756 -6.57 -46.78 25.61
CA GLY A 756 -7.70 -46.38 24.78
C GLY A 756 -8.38 -47.57 24.10
N ASP A 757 -9.17 -47.29 23.08
CA ASP A 757 -10.01 -48.27 22.39
C ASP A 757 -9.26 -49.11 21.36
N PHE A 758 -8.19 -48.57 20.76
CA PHE A 758 -7.40 -49.25 19.74
C PHE A 758 -5.93 -48.80 19.69
N ILE A 759 -5.08 -49.61 19.05
CA ILE A 759 -3.70 -49.29 18.68
C ILE A 759 -3.47 -49.54 17.18
N ILE A 760 -2.44 -48.91 16.63
CA ILE A 760 -1.95 -49.20 15.28
C ILE A 760 -1.01 -50.41 15.38
N ALA A 761 -1.19 -51.43 14.54
CA ALA A 761 -0.30 -52.59 14.53
C ALA A 761 1.14 -52.15 14.18
N PRO A 762 2.19 -52.79 14.73
CA PRO A 762 3.58 -52.47 14.40
C PRO A 762 3.90 -52.50 12.90
N THR A 763 3.20 -53.36 12.16
CA THR A 763 3.27 -53.55 10.69
C THR A 763 2.53 -52.47 9.89
N LYS A 764 1.72 -51.62 10.54
CA LYS A 764 1.03 -50.44 9.96
C LYS A 764 0.06 -50.72 8.81
N ASP A 765 -0.36 -51.97 8.71
CA ASP A 765 -1.31 -52.52 7.74
C ASP A 765 -2.71 -52.74 8.35
N LYS A 766 -2.84 -52.74 9.69
CA LYS A 766 -4.10 -52.93 10.42
C LYS A 766 -4.16 -52.17 11.73
N LEU A 767 -5.37 -51.96 12.23
CA LEU A 767 -5.65 -51.48 13.59
C LEU A 767 -6.07 -52.65 14.47
N ILE A 768 -5.64 -52.63 15.74
CA ILE A 768 -5.95 -53.66 16.74
C ILE A 768 -6.84 -53.03 17.81
N VAL A 769 -8.05 -53.56 17.95
CA VAL A 769 -9.02 -53.13 18.97
C VAL A 769 -8.58 -53.69 20.33
N GLN A 770 -8.44 -52.81 21.32
CA GLN A 770 -8.08 -53.16 22.70
C GLN A 770 -9.29 -53.26 23.62
N ASN A 771 -10.37 -52.54 23.31
CA ASN A 771 -11.58 -52.53 24.11
C ASN A 771 -12.44 -53.77 23.81
N VAL A 772 -12.60 -54.64 24.82
CA VAL A 772 -13.34 -55.92 24.69
C VAL A 772 -14.81 -55.70 24.33
N SER A 773 -15.45 -54.65 24.86
CA SER A 773 -16.84 -54.33 24.55
C SER A 773 -17.01 -53.90 23.10
N LEU A 774 -16.03 -53.15 22.58
CA LEU A 774 -16.01 -52.74 21.18
C LEU A 774 -15.77 -53.93 20.25
N ALA A 775 -14.83 -54.83 20.59
CA ALA A 775 -14.58 -56.04 19.81
C ALA A 775 -15.83 -56.92 19.70
N ASN A 776 -16.58 -57.11 20.79
CA ASN A 776 -17.84 -57.85 20.78
C ASN A 776 -18.92 -57.16 19.91
N TYR A 777 -18.98 -55.83 19.93
CA TYR A 777 -19.90 -55.08 19.09
C TYR A 777 -19.59 -55.26 17.59
N LEU A 778 -18.31 -55.22 17.22
CA LEU A 778 -17.84 -55.36 15.84
C LEU A 778 -18.01 -56.79 15.28
N GLN A 779 -18.25 -57.80 16.11
CA GLN A 779 -18.62 -59.13 15.63
C GLN A 779 -20.00 -59.15 14.97
N THR A 780 -20.95 -58.38 15.52
CA THR A 780 -22.33 -58.30 15.02
C THR A 780 -22.49 -57.19 13.99
N ASN A 781 -21.68 -56.13 14.06
CA ASN A 781 -21.69 -54.99 13.14
C ASN A 781 -20.27 -54.73 12.59
N PRO A 782 -19.84 -55.46 11.55
CA PRO A 782 -18.42 -55.50 11.20
C PRO A 782 -17.95 -54.32 10.34
N VAL A 783 -18.83 -53.45 9.84
CA VAL A 783 -18.43 -52.31 9.00
C VAL A 783 -18.10 -51.09 9.87
N ILE A 784 -16.89 -50.56 9.74
CA ILE A 784 -16.40 -49.41 10.53
C ILE A 784 -15.86 -48.30 9.62
N THR A 785 -15.93 -47.04 10.04
CA THR A 785 -15.41 -45.91 9.27
C THR A 785 -14.01 -45.54 9.75
N VAL A 786 -13.05 -45.50 8.82
CA VAL A 786 -11.65 -45.12 9.06
C VAL A 786 -11.29 -43.93 8.19
N ALA A 787 -10.81 -42.85 8.82
CA ALA A 787 -10.36 -41.64 8.13
C ALA A 787 -8.87 -41.38 8.38
N TYR A 788 -8.12 -41.13 7.30
CA TYR A 788 -6.69 -40.86 7.35
C TYR A 788 -6.26 -39.94 6.19
N VAL A 789 -5.06 -39.36 6.33
CA VAL A 789 -4.42 -38.56 5.27
C VAL A 789 -3.41 -39.43 4.57
N TYR A 790 -3.45 -39.44 3.24
CA TYR A 790 -2.52 -40.18 2.39
C TYR A 790 -1.74 -39.22 1.50
N GLU A 791 -0.49 -39.59 1.22
CA GLU A 791 0.47 -38.78 0.49
C GLU A 791 0.97 -39.54 -0.73
N VAL A 792 1.07 -38.87 -1.88
CA VAL A 792 1.35 -39.52 -3.16
C VAL A 792 2.86 -39.61 -3.47
N ASN A 793 3.74 -38.73 -2.94
CA ASN A 793 5.14 -38.60 -3.40
C ASN A 793 6.28 -38.47 -2.34
N GLY A 794 6.06 -38.61 -1.03
CA GLY A 794 7.17 -38.71 -0.02
C GLY A 794 7.70 -37.40 0.59
N GLU A 795 6.96 -36.29 0.45
CA GLU A 795 7.04 -34.98 1.13
C GLU A 795 6.77 -34.98 2.64
N GLY A 796 6.32 -36.09 3.23
CA GLY A 796 6.20 -36.27 4.68
C GLY A 796 5.25 -35.29 5.35
N LEU A 797 3.94 -35.40 5.14
CA LEU A 797 2.96 -34.72 6.02
C LEU A 797 2.65 -35.57 7.25
N VAL A 798 2.41 -34.90 8.37
CA VAL A 798 2.20 -35.54 9.67
C VAL A 798 0.95 -34.97 10.32
N LYS A 799 -0.10 -35.80 10.40
CA LYS A 799 -1.24 -35.53 11.29
C LYS A 799 -0.78 -35.82 12.71
N LYS A 800 -0.84 -34.81 13.57
CA LYS A 800 -0.53 -34.93 14.99
C LYS A 800 -1.82 -34.86 15.80
N THR A 801 -1.94 -35.76 16.75
CA THR A 801 -3.03 -35.78 17.72
C THR A 801 -2.46 -35.65 19.12
N GLU A 802 -3.03 -34.74 19.89
CA GLU A 802 -2.81 -34.63 21.32
C GLU A 802 -4.06 -35.16 22.03
N VAL A 803 -3.92 -36.17 22.87
CA VAL A 803 -5.00 -36.65 23.72
C VAL A 803 -4.62 -36.48 25.18
N HIS A 804 -5.51 -35.86 25.95
CA HIS A 804 -5.29 -35.57 27.36
C HIS A 804 -6.53 -35.94 28.19
N ARG A 805 -6.34 -36.77 29.21
CA ARG A 805 -7.37 -37.05 30.22
C ARG A 805 -7.29 -36.01 31.34
N VAL A 806 -8.44 -35.46 31.71
CA VAL A 806 -8.58 -34.45 32.75
C VAL A 806 -8.45 -35.10 34.13
N ASP A 807 -7.22 -35.17 34.63
CA ASP A 807 -6.91 -35.66 35.98
C ASP A 807 -6.65 -34.51 36.98
N SER A 808 -6.40 -33.29 36.48
CA SER A 808 -6.18 -32.08 37.30
C SER A 808 -6.51 -30.79 36.52
N PHE A 809 -7.04 -29.79 37.22
CA PHE A 809 -7.34 -28.45 36.69
C PHE A 809 -6.24 -27.40 36.93
N SER A 810 -5.09 -27.82 37.46
CA SER A 810 -3.94 -26.95 37.80
C SER A 810 -2.63 -27.48 37.22
N SER A 811 -2.68 -28.09 36.04
CA SER A 811 -1.51 -28.64 35.35
C SER A 811 -0.98 -27.68 34.27
N SER A 812 0.27 -27.90 33.84
CA SER A 812 0.85 -27.15 32.71
C SER A 812 0.08 -27.32 31.39
N LYS A 813 -0.64 -28.45 31.24
CA LYS A 813 -1.41 -28.78 30.05
C LYS A 813 -2.84 -28.23 30.09
N LEU A 814 -3.47 -28.22 31.28
CA LEU A 814 -4.82 -27.71 31.51
C LEU A 814 -4.88 -26.91 32.82
N THR A 815 -5.21 -25.62 32.72
CA THR A 815 -5.34 -24.70 33.87
C THR A 815 -6.68 -23.97 33.83
N TYR A 816 -7.37 -23.85 34.96
CA TYR A 816 -8.55 -22.99 35.08
C TYR A 816 -8.14 -21.53 35.36
N ASN A 817 -8.60 -20.58 34.53
CA ASN A 817 -8.41 -19.15 34.79
C ASN A 817 -9.71 -18.51 35.33
N PRO A 818 -9.76 -18.17 36.64
CA PRO A 818 -10.97 -17.63 37.25
C PRO A 818 -11.32 -16.23 36.74
N GLY A 819 -10.36 -15.45 36.24
CA GLY A 819 -10.59 -14.08 35.76
C GLY A 819 -11.36 -14.01 34.43
N ILE A 820 -11.27 -15.06 33.61
CA ILE A 820 -12.01 -15.18 32.33
C ILE A 820 -13.06 -16.29 32.34
N ASN A 821 -13.23 -17.00 33.47
CA ASN A 821 -14.17 -18.11 33.64
C ASN A 821 -14.06 -19.18 32.54
N LYS A 822 -12.83 -19.53 32.16
CA LYS A 822 -12.53 -20.53 31.12
C LYS A 822 -11.35 -21.42 31.51
N PHE A 823 -11.34 -22.63 30.98
CA PHE A 823 -10.16 -23.49 31.03
C PHE A 823 -9.20 -23.13 29.89
N ILE A 824 -7.91 -23.13 30.18
CA ILE A 824 -6.83 -22.91 29.23
C ILE A 824 -6.15 -24.24 28.98
N TYR A 825 -6.24 -24.73 27.76
CA TYR A 825 -5.49 -25.89 27.30
C TYR A 825 -4.28 -25.45 26.49
N THR A 826 -3.08 -25.89 26.88
CA THR A 826 -1.82 -25.56 26.21
C THR A 826 -1.46 -26.70 25.24
N MET A 827 -1.55 -26.43 23.95
CA MET A 827 -1.18 -27.34 22.85
C MET A 827 0.35 -27.46 22.74
N ASP A 828 0.84 -28.56 22.15
CA ASP A 828 2.28 -28.74 21.90
C ASP A 828 2.76 -27.99 20.64
N PHE A 829 1.84 -27.48 19.81
CA PHE A 829 2.14 -26.78 18.55
C PHE A 829 1.38 -25.45 18.43
N GLU A 830 1.95 -24.53 17.66
CA GLU A 830 1.33 -23.24 17.37
C GLU A 830 0.28 -23.38 16.25
N ALA A 831 -0.97 -23.05 16.56
CA ALA A 831 -2.02 -23.06 15.56
C ALA A 831 -2.04 -21.74 14.78
N PHE A 832 -2.08 -21.82 13.45
CA PHE A 832 -2.11 -20.65 12.59
C PHE A 832 -3.36 -19.78 12.80
N ASP A 833 -4.52 -20.45 12.79
CA ASP A 833 -5.84 -19.90 12.98
C ASP A 833 -6.76 -20.97 13.62
N LEU A 834 -7.89 -20.54 14.18
CA LEU A 834 -8.86 -21.37 14.87
C LEU A 834 -9.50 -22.42 13.94
N ALA A 835 -9.65 -22.11 12.64
CA ALA A 835 -10.16 -23.04 11.63
C ALA A 835 -9.19 -24.18 11.26
N ALA A 836 -7.91 -24.08 11.65
CA ALA A 836 -6.89 -25.09 11.40
C ALA A 836 -6.82 -26.18 12.49
N ILE A 837 -7.66 -26.08 13.52
CA ILE A 837 -7.67 -26.98 14.68
C ILE A 837 -9.04 -27.65 14.80
N LYS A 838 -9.03 -28.95 15.06
CA LYS A 838 -10.22 -29.68 15.53
C LYS A 838 -10.04 -30.05 16.99
N VAL A 839 -11.02 -29.68 17.81
CA VAL A 839 -11.04 -30.01 19.24
C VAL A 839 -12.24 -30.91 19.51
N VAL A 840 -11.99 -32.00 20.23
CA VAL A 840 -12.98 -33.00 20.60
C VAL A 840 -12.96 -33.18 22.12
N LEU A 841 -14.14 -33.22 22.74
CA LEU A 841 -14.33 -33.50 24.16
C LEU A 841 -15.18 -34.77 24.30
N ASN A 842 -14.66 -35.82 24.93
CA ASN A 842 -15.32 -37.12 25.10
C ASN A 842 -15.90 -37.71 23.79
N GLY A 843 -15.20 -37.49 22.67
CA GLY A 843 -15.65 -37.93 21.34
C GLY A 843 -16.57 -36.96 20.60
N ILE A 844 -17.06 -35.89 21.25
CA ILE A 844 -17.92 -34.85 20.66
C ILE A 844 -17.06 -33.70 20.13
N THR A 845 -17.24 -33.30 18.86
CA THR A 845 -16.50 -32.18 18.26
C THR A 845 -17.05 -30.84 18.73
N LEU A 846 -16.18 -29.93 19.17
CA LEU A 846 -16.56 -28.62 19.65
C LEU A 846 -16.70 -27.60 18.50
N GLN A 847 -17.61 -26.64 18.67
CA GLN A 847 -17.82 -25.55 17.73
C GLN A 847 -16.75 -24.45 17.87
N ASN A 848 -16.23 -24.00 16.72
CA ASN A 848 -15.20 -22.98 16.59
C ASN A 848 -15.82 -21.61 16.89
N GLY A 849 -15.20 -20.82 17.77
CA GLY A 849 -15.60 -19.44 18.05
C GLY A 849 -16.64 -19.31 19.18
N SER A 850 -17.41 -20.37 19.43
CA SER A 850 -18.37 -20.47 20.54
C SER A 850 -17.83 -21.35 21.67
N ASP A 851 -17.71 -22.66 21.45
CA ASP A 851 -17.32 -23.64 22.46
C ASP A 851 -15.85 -23.53 22.81
N PHE A 852 -14.99 -23.26 21.83
CA PHE A 852 -13.58 -22.97 22.04
C PHE A 852 -13.07 -21.81 21.19
N THR A 853 -12.07 -21.08 21.70
CA THR A 853 -11.44 -19.95 21.00
C THR A 853 -9.92 -20.01 21.12
N LEU A 854 -9.20 -19.58 20.09
CA LEU A 854 -7.73 -19.49 20.11
C LEU A 854 -7.30 -18.24 20.90
N ASN A 855 -6.24 -18.36 21.69
CA ASN A 855 -5.66 -17.20 22.36
C ASN A 855 -4.86 -16.35 21.36
N GLY A 856 -5.36 -15.15 21.05
CA GLY A 856 -4.74 -14.24 20.09
C GLY A 856 -3.33 -13.76 20.46
N SER A 857 -2.99 -13.74 21.76
CA SER A 857 -1.66 -13.37 22.25
C SER A 857 -0.68 -14.54 22.32
N ASN A 858 -1.19 -15.77 22.50
CA ASN A 858 -0.39 -16.98 22.57
C ASN A 858 -1.10 -18.11 21.82
N LYS A 859 -0.72 -18.31 20.55
CA LYS A 859 -1.33 -19.28 19.64
C LYS A 859 -1.06 -20.77 19.99
N TYR A 860 -0.34 -21.05 21.08
CA TYR A 860 -0.26 -22.38 21.68
C TYR A 860 -1.43 -22.68 22.62
N GLN A 861 -2.27 -21.70 22.95
CA GLN A 861 -3.34 -21.86 23.94
C GLN A 861 -4.72 -21.75 23.32
N ILE A 862 -5.60 -22.68 23.69
CA ILE A 862 -7.04 -22.59 23.40
C ILE A 862 -7.81 -22.41 24.70
N TYR A 863 -8.88 -21.64 24.62
CA TYR A 863 -9.84 -21.48 25.71
C TYR A 863 -10.98 -22.46 25.52
N LEU A 864 -11.20 -23.31 26.52
CA LEU A 864 -12.23 -24.34 26.59
C LEU A 864 -13.40 -23.89 27.51
N PRO A 865 -14.59 -24.49 27.35
CA PRO A 865 -15.78 -24.07 28.10
C PRO A 865 -15.64 -24.40 29.60
N PRO A 866 -16.35 -23.69 30.50
CA PRO A 866 -16.19 -23.83 31.95
C PRO A 866 -16.72 -25.14 32.56
N SER A 867 -17.26 -26.06 31.76
CA SER A 867 -18.00 -27.25 32.23
C SER A 867 -17.21 -28.56 32.16
N LEU A 868 -15.88 -28.53 32.24
CA LEU A 868 -15.04 -29.75 32.24
C LEU A 868 -15.10 -30.50 33.58
N ASN A 869 -15.24 -31.82 33.53
CA ASN A 869 -15.26 -32.71 34.68
C ASN A 869 -13.99 -33.57 34.78
N PHE A 870 -13.70 -34.06 35.98
CA PHE A 870 -12.64 -35.06 36.18
C PHE A 870 -12.94 -36.33 35.38
N GLY A 871 -11.94 -36.81 34.64
CA GLY A 871 -12.04 -37.99 33.79
C GLY A 871 -12.42 -37.71 32.33
N ASP A 872 -12.79 -36.47 31.99
CA ASP A 872 -13.04 -36.08 30.59
C ASP A 872 -11.79 -36.26 29.72
N ILE A 873 -11.98 -36.56 28.44
CA ILE A 873 -10.91 -36.76 27.46
C ILE A 873 -10.96 -35.64 26.42
N ILE A 874 -9.89 -34.85 26.35
CA ILE A 874 -9.70 -33.78 25.38
C ILE A 874 -8.79 -34.30 24.26
N GLY A 875 -9.26 -34.21 23.01
CA GLY A 875 -8.48 -34.51 21.81
C GLY A 875 -8.31 -33.26 20.96
N VAL A 876 -7.06 -32.92 20.61
CA VAL A 876 -6.73 -31.80 19.71
C VAL A 876 -6.01 -32.35 18.49
N TYR A 877 -6.47 -31.97 17.29
CA TYR A 877 -5.97 -32.47 16.02
C TYR A 877 -5.50 -31.31 15.13
N TYR A 878 -4.30 -31.44 14.56
CA TYR A 878 -3.72 -30.50 13.59
C TYR A 878 -2.80 -31.25 12.60
N VAL A 879 -2.48 -30.62 11.47
CA VAL A 879 -1.60 -31.18 10.42
C VAL A 879 -0.38 -30.31 10.21
N ILE A 880 0.81 -30.92 10.26
CA ILE A 880 2.11 -30.27 10.06
C ILE A 880 2.82 -30.86 8.84
N SER A 881 3.66 -30.06 8.19
CA SER A 881 4.60 -30.56 7.18
C SER A 881 5.91 -31.01 7.85
N SER A 882 6.43 -32.19 7.49
CA SER A 882 7.63 -32.78 8.13
C SER A 882 8.87 -32.86 7.24
N LYS A 883 8.84 -32.37 6.00
CA LYS A 883 10.00 -32.47 5.09
C LYS A 883 10.27 -31.22 4.27
N SER A 884 10.59 -30.11 4.94
CA SER A 884 11.94 -29.60 4.73
C SER A 884 12.79 -30.20 5.84
N THR A 885 13.94 -30.77 5.53
CA THR A 885 14.90 -31.21 6.56
C THR A 885 15.10 -30.07 7.56
N SER A 886 14.66 -30.29 8.80
CA SER A 886 14.51 -29.31 9.90
C SER A 886 13.55 -28.15 9.58
N SER A 887 12.31 -28.25 10.07
CA SER A 887 11.30 -27.20 10.00
C SER A 887 11.72 -25.87 10.65
N SER A 888 12.82 -25.86 11.40
CA SER A 888 13.51 -24.66 11.86
C SER A 888 14.80 -24.43 11.07
N PHE A 889 15.00 -23.22 10.54
CA PHE A 889 16.32 -22.73 10.09
C PHE A 889 17.30 -22.55 11.27
N LEU A 890 16.81 -22.84 12.47
CA LEU A 890 17.53 -22.86 13.72
C LEU A 890 18.38 -24.14 13.78
N PRO A 891 19.69 -24.05 14.10
CA PRO A 891 20.50 -25.22 14.34
C PRO A 891 19.86 -26.15 15.39
N PRO A 892 20.03 -27.48 15.30
CA PRO A 892 19.52 -28.40 16.31
C PRO A 892 19.96 -27.97 17.73
N ASN A 893 19.02 -27.92 18.68
CA ASN A 893 19.21 -27.48 20.08
C ASN A 893 19.41 -25.96 20.32
N THR A 894 19.16 -25.07 19.35
CA THR A 894 19.13 -23.63 19.66
C THR A 894 17.76 -23.22 20.19
N ASN A 895 17.71 -22.85 21.48
CA ASN A 895 16.55 -22.19 22.06
C ASN A 895 16.46 -20.76 21.51
N PHE A 896 15.48 -20.52 20.63
CA PHE A 896 15.23 -19.22 20.02
C PHE A 896 13.89 -18.68 20.57
N PRO A 897 13.86 -17.47 21.16
CA PRO A 897 12.63 -16.92 21.71
C PRO A 897 11.61 -16.60 20.61
N ASN A 898 10.32 -16.54 20.96
CA ASN A 898 9.27 -16.20 20.01
C ASN A 898 9.52 -14.81 19.41
N ILE A 899 9.60 -14.71 18.08
CA ILE A 899 9.88 -13.47 17.33
C ILE A 899 8.85 -12.38 17.65
N ASN A 900 7.61 -12.76 17.93
CA ASN A 900 6.56 -11.81 18.28
C ASN A 900 6.86 -11.00 19.56
N SER A 901 7.70 -11.55 20.44
CA SER A 901 8.13 -10.89 21.69
C SER A 901 9.40 -10.04 21.55
N LEU A 902 10.09 -10.08 20.41
CA LEU A 902 11.33 -9.35 20.19
C LEU A 902 11.06 -7.98 19.55
N SER A 903 11.83 -6.96 19.95
CA SER A 903 11.95 -5.73 19.16
C SER A 903 12.81 -5.94 17.92
N PHE A 904 12.73 -5.03 16.94
CA PHE A 904 13.53 -5.10 15.71
C PHE A 904 15.04 -5.23 15.98
N LEU A 905 15.58 -4.43 16.92
CA LEU A 905 17.00 -4.45 17.25
C LEU A 905 17.39 -5.74 17.98
N GLU A 906 16.57 -6.20 18.92
CA GLU A 906 16.80 -7.46 19.63
C GLU A 906 16.76 -8.65 18.68
N TYR A 907 15.83 -8.65 17.71
CA TYR A 907 15.77 -9.65 16.65
C TYR A 907 17.08 -9.67 15.85
N LEU A 908 17.55 -8.52 15.37
CA LEU A 908 18.77 -8.41 14.56
C LEU A 908 20.03 -8.83 15.35
N GLU A 909 20.13 -8.46 16.63
CA GLU A 909 21.21 -8.92 17.51
C GLU A 909 21.14 -10.44 17.72
N LEU A 910 19.94 -10.99 17.92
CA LEU A 910 19.76 -12.39 18.24
C LEU A 910 20.02 -13.30 17.03
N ILE A 911 19.55 -12.93 15.83
CA ILE A 911 19.86 -13.68 14.59
C ILE A 911 21.37 -13.69 14.34
N THR A 912 22.04 -12.54 14.46
CA THR A 912 23.49 -12.44 14.19
C THR A 912 24.30 -13.17 15.25
N ARG A 913 23.91 -13.10 16.53
CA ARG A 913 24.64 -13.75 17.62
C ARG A 913 24.42 -15.27 17.67
N LYS A 914 23.22 -15.77 17.36
CA LYS A 914 22.85 -17.20 17.54
C LYS A 914 22.94 -18.02 16.26
N LEU A 915 22.71 -17.44 15.09
CA LEU A 915 22.66 -18.18 13.82
C LEU A 915 23.98 -18.19 13.08
N ILE A 916 24.93 -17.32 13.48
CA ILE A 916 26.31 -17.38 13.00
C ILE A 916 27.05 -18.51 13.73
N ASN A 917 27.34 -19.59 13.00
CA ASN A 917 28.12 -20.70 13.54
C ASN A 917 29.63 -20.45 13.40
N ALA A 918 30.35 -20.47 14.53
CA ALA A 918 31.78 -20.17 14.56
C ALA A 918 32.67 -21.24 13.89
N LYS A 919 32.15 -22.47 13.67
CA LYS A 919 32.89 -23.58 13.05
C LYS A 919 32.88 -23.53 11.52
N ASN A 920 31.73 -23.21 10.92
CA ASN A 920 31.59 -23.16 9.46
C ASN A 920 32.01 -21.81 8.84
N ARG A 921 32.20 -20.76 9.67
CA ARG A 921 32.62 -19.42 9.20
C ARG A 921 33.95 -19.37 8.43
N LYS A 922 34.86 -20.35 8.61
CA LYS A 922 36.19 -20.38 7.97
C LYS A 922 36.30 -21.34 6.77
N VAL A 923 35.31 -22.20 6.54
CA VAL A 923 35.45 -23.37 5.64
C VAL A 923 34.56 -23.27 4.40
N ILE A 924 33.49 -22.47 4.45
CA ILE A 924 32.57 -22.26 3.34
C ILE A 924 32.89 -20.89 2.70
N THR A 925 33.37 -20.88 1.47
CA THR A 925 33.68 -19.67 0.69
C THR A 925 33.10 -19.82 -0.72
N ASP A 926 32.45 -18.77 -1.21
CA ASP A 926 31.84 -18.63 -2.54
C ASP A 926 32.77 -17.91 -3.54
N ASN A 927 34.08 -17.89 -3.28
CA ASN A 927 35.10 -17.12 -4.00
C ASN A 927 34.97 -15.58 -3.96
N ASN A 928 33.91 -15.00 -3.37
CA ASN A 928 33.70 -13.54 -3.26
C ASN A 928 33.79 -13.01 -1.81
N GLY A 929 34.62 -13.63 -0.96
CA GLY A 929 34.81 -13.20 0.44
C GLY A 929 33.81 -13.79 1.45
N GLY A 930 32.78 -14.51 0.99
CA GLY A 930 31.93 -15.40 1.79
C GLY A 930 30.94 -14.72 2.74
N PHE A 931 29.66 -15.05 2.58
CA PHE A 931 28.58 -14.67 3.51
C PHE A 931 28.32 -15.71 4.60
N TYR A 932 27.60 -15.34 5.67
CA TYR A 932 27.16 -16.28 6.71
C TYR A 932 25.98 -17.13 6.19
N PRO A 933 26.16 -18.45 5.92
CA PRO A 933 25.20 -19.21 5.14
C PRO A 933 23.79 -19.28 5.77
N THR A 934 23.71 -19.50 7.08
CA THR A 934 22.42 -19.59 7.80
C THR A 934 21.64 -18.27 7.77
N VAL A 935 22.37 -17.15 7.84
CA VAL A 935 21.79 -15.81 7.92
C VAL A 935 21.42 -15.30 6.52
N LEU A 936 22.25 -15.57 5.51
CA LEU A 936 21.94 -15.32 4.11
C LEU A 936 20.70 -16.08 3.65
N LYS A 937 20.60 -17.37 4.01
CA LYS A 937 19.46 -18.22 3.62
C LYS A 937 18.12 -17.68 4.10
N ILE A 938 18.07 -16.94 5.22
CA ILE A 938 16.84 -16.27 5.69
C ILE A 938 16.39 -15.21 4.68
N TYR A 939 17.33 -14.45 4.13
CA TYR A 939 17.04 -13.40 3.16
C TYR A 939 16.73 -13.97 1.77
N GLU A 940 17.47 -14.97 1.30
CA GLU A 940 17.17 -15.69 0.05
C GLU A 940 15.76 -16.29 0.09
N GLU A 941 15.37 -16.84 1.23
CA GLU A 941 14.04 -17.41 1.42
C GLU A 941 12.96 -16.33 1.42
N TYR A 942 13.21 -15.19 2.07
CA TYR A 942 12.34 -14.02 1.96
C TYR A 942 12.18 -13.56 0.49
N LEU A 943 13.26 -13.50 -0.29
CA LEU A 943 13.20 -13.13 -1.71
C LEU A 943 12.48 -14.18 -2.55
N ARG A 944 12.69 -15.47 -2.28
CA ARG A 944 11.98 -16.56 -2.98
C ARG A 944 10.46 -16.43 -2.81
N MET A 945 10.04 -15.99 -1.64
CA MET A 945 8.63 -15.80 -1.29
C MET A 945 7.96 -14.61 -2.00
N SER A 946 8.72 -13.68 -2.59
CA SER A 946 8.14 -12.58 -3.38
C SER A 946 7.63 -13.02 -4.74
N PHE A 947 8.06 -14.18 -5.24
CA PHE A 947 7.54 -14.76 -6.49
C PHE A 947 6.19 -15.44 -6.32
N LEU A 948 5.67 -15.53 -5.10
CA LEU A 948 4.31 -16.01 -4.84
C LEU A 948 3.28 -14.95 -5.28
N PRO A 949 2.05 -15.35 -5.66
CA PRO A 949 0.98 -14.39 -5.93
C PRO A 949 0.70 -13.47 -4.73
N GLU A 950 0.31 -12.21 -4.96
CA GLU A 950 0.09 -11.21 -3.89
C GLU A 950 -0.98 -11.63 -2.84
N ASN A 951 -1.90 -12.51 -3.22
CA ASN A 951 -2.91 -13.06 -2.32
C ASN A 951 -2.38 -14.19 -1.41
N ASN A 952 -1.13 -14.62 -1.60
CA ASN A 952 -0.51 -15.67 -0.81
C ASN A 952 -0.08 -15.13 0.55
N PHE A 953 -0.43 -15.85 1.63
CA PHE A 953 -0.05 -15.47 2.99
C PHE A 953 1.47 -15.36 3.21
N LEU A 954 2.25 -16.19 2.51
CA LEU A 954 3.70 -16.14 2.55
C LEU A 954 4.29 -15.15 1.54
N HIS A 955 3.48 -14.41 0.77
CA HIS A 955 3.99 -13.40 -0.15
C HIS A 955 4.80 -12.35 0.62
N SER A 956 6.03 -12.12 0.18
CA SER A 956 6.91 -11.10 0.73
C SER A 956 7.01 -9.91 -0.23
N ASN A 957 7.37 -8.73 0.28
CA ASN A 957 7.55 -7.54 -0.56
C ASN A 957 8.78 -7.63 -1.49
N GLY A 958 9.69 -8.59 -1.28
CA GLY A 958 10.87 -8.79 -2.14
C GLY A 958 11.83 -7.61 -2.21
N TYR A 959 12.01 -6.85 -1.13
CA TYR A 959 12.88 -5.68 -1.14
C TYR A 959 14.37 -6.04 -1.32
N THR A 960 15.00 -5.37 -2.29
CA THR A 960 16.41 -5.50 -2.68
C THR A 960 17.04 -4.11 -2.77
N TYR A 961 18.37 -4.01 -2.81
CA TYR A 961 19.00 -2.70 -3.07
C TYR A 961 18.59 -2.14 -4.43
N SER A 962 18.42 -2.99 -5.45
CA SER A 962 18.07 -2.55 -6.80
C SER A 962 16.71 -1.88 -6.90
N ASN A 963 15.72 -2.33 -6.13
CA ASN A 963 14.38 -1.70 -6.14
C ASN A 963 14.28 -0.52 -5.17
N LEU A 964 14.95 -0.59 -4.02
CA LEU A 964 14.79 0.37 -2.93
C LEU A 964 15.71 1.59 -3.06
N PHE A 965 16.92 1.40 -3.58
CA PHE A 965 17.89 2.49 -3.72
C PHE A 965 17.43 3.59 -4.69
N PRO A 966 16.92 3.29 -5.90
CA PRO A 966 16.41 4.34 -6.80
C PRO A 966 15.27 5.14 -6.17
N PHE A 967 14.42 4.51 -5.36
CA PHE A 967 13.36 5.18 -4.63
C PHE A 967 13.91 6.15 -3.58
N ILE A 968 14.81 5.69 -2.71
CA ILE A 968 15.42 6.52 -1.66
C ILE A 968 16.30 7.62 -2.25
N GLY A 969 17.00 7.33 -3.36
CA GLY A 969 17.84 8.28 -4.08
C GLY A 969 17.07 9.53 -4.53
N ARG A 970 15.80 9.38 -4.92
CA ARG A 970 14.93 10.52 -5.29
C ARG A 970 14.63 11.46 -4.12
N PHE A 971 14.58 10.93 -2.90
CA PHE A 971 14.35 11.72 -1.69
C PHE A 971 15.63 12.21 -1.02
N SER A 972 16.81 11.82 -1.50
CA SER A 972 18.10 12.14 -0.86
C SER A 972 18.34 13.66 -0.76
N ALA A 973 18.22 14.36 -1.89
CA ALA A 973 18.40 15.81 -1.97
C ALA A 973 17.34 16.56 -1.13
N PHE A 974 16.09 16.11 -1.21
CA PHE A 974 15.00 16.61 -0.37
C PHE A 974 15.36 16.44 1.12
N PHE A 975 15.66 15.22 1.55
CA PHE A 975 16.03 14.89 2.94
C PHE A 975 17.17 15.76 3.46
N GLN A 976 18.25 15.90 2.69
CA GLN A 976 19.42 16.67 3.12
C GLN A 976 19.10 18.15 3.35
N ARG A 977 18.38 18.80 2.42
CA ARG A 977 18.00 20.22 2.57
C ARG A 977 17.03 20.42 3.74
N PHE A 978 16.09 19.50 3.91
CA PHE A 978 15.10 19.56 4.99
C PHE A 978 15.69 19.32 6.38
N VAL A 979 16.52 18.29 6.55
CA VAL A 979 17.25 18.04 7.80
C VAL A 979 18.06 19.28 8.17
N THR A 980 18.76 19.86 7.20
CA THR A 980 19.53 21.10 7.39
C THR A 980 18.67 22.27 7.89
N GLY A 981 17.44 22.43 7.37
CA GLY A 981 16.51 23.48 7.80
C GLY A 981 15.90 23.27 9.20
N LEU A 982 15.69 22.00 9.60
CA LEU A 982 15.11 21.63 10.90
C LEU A 982 16.13 21.51 12.03
N LEU A 983 17.42 21.38 11.72
CA LEU A 983 18.49 21.40 12.71
C LEU A 983 18.77 22.86 13.17
N PRO A 984 18.79 23.13 14.49
CA PRO A 984 19.27 24.40 15.04
C PRO A 984 20.72 24.66 14.65
N ALA A 985 21.09 25.94 14.54
CA ALA A 985 22.46 26.36 14.26
C ALA A 985 23.49 25.74 15.23
N THR A 986 23.07 25.45 16.47
CA THR A 986 23.92 24.86 17.52
C THR A 986 24.15 23.35 17.37
N ILE A 987 23.65 22.68 16.34
CA ILE A 987 23.83 21.23 16.14
C ILE A 987 24.86 20.96 15.04
N ILE A 988 25.79 20.05 15.31
CA ILE A 988 26.76 19.54 14.33
C ILE A 988 26.13 18.31 13.68
N LEU A 989 25.82 18.40 12.39
CA LEU A 989 25.45 17.26 11.56
C LEU A 989 26.75 16.64 11.04
N LYS A 990 27.13 15.48 11.58
CA LYS A 990 28.38 14.81 11.20
C LYS A 990 28.19 13.84 10.05
N LYS A 991 27.14 13.02 10.09
CA LYS A 991 26.69 12.19 8.97
C LYS A 991 25.28 12.61 8.55
N GLY A 992 25.14 12.92 7.27
CA GLY A 992 23.87 13.27 6.62
C GLY A 992 23.75 12.57 5.27
N GLY A 993 22.54 12.50 4.71
CA GLY A 993 22.32 11.93 3.38
C GLY A 993 21.91 10.46 3.39
N VAL A 994 22.21 9.75 2.30
CA VAL A 994 21.87 8.33 2.13
C VAL A 994 23.08 7.48 2.50
N VAL A 995 22.90 6.53 3.40
CA VAL A 995 23.91 5.54 3.76
C VAL A 995 23.61 4.24 3.04
N ILE A 996 24.60 3.81 2.27
CA ILE A 996 24.64 2.48 1.68
C ILE A 996 25.61 1.64 2.52
N ARG A 997 25.12 0.53 3.05
CA ARG A 997 25.90 -0.45 3.81
C ARG A 997 25.35 -1.83 3.54
N ASN A 998 26.09 -2.87 3.89
CA ASN A 998 25.57 -4.24 3.89
C ASN A 998 24.47 -4.44 4.95
N THR A 999 23.47 -5.26 4.62
CA THR A 999 22.49 -5.74 5.60
C THR A 999 23.16 -6.71 6.57
N ALA A 1000 22.53 -6.94 7.72
CA ALA A 1000 22.89 -8.03 8.61
C ALA A 1000 22.81 -9.41 7.93
N PHE A 1001 21.98 -9.55 6.89
CA PHE A 1001 21.80 -10.79 6.12
C PHE A 1001 22.92 -11.04 5.11
N THR A 1002 23.41 -9.97 4.48
CA THR A 1002 24.47 -9.96 3.46
C THR A 1002 25.81 -9.51 4.02
N ARG A 1003 26.02 -9.65 5.34
CA ARG A 1003 27.26 -9.22 5.99
C ARG A 1003 28.43 -10.10 5.55
N GLN A 1004 29.49 -9.46 5.05
CA GLN A 1004 30.73 -10.14 4.68
C GLN A 1004 31.48 -10.70 5.92
N LYS A 1005 32.14 -11.85 5.76
CA LYS A 1005 32.96 -12.48 6.81
C LYS A 1005 34.25 -11.72 7.11
N TYR A 1006 34.83 -11.11 6.07
CA TYR A 1006 36.09 -10.38 6.15
C TYR A 1006 35.82 -8.91 5.89
N THR A 1007 36.07 -8.08 6.90
CA THR A 1007 36.06 -6.62 6.71
C THR A 1007 37.38 -6.23 6.03
N TYR A 1008 37.30 -5.82 4.76
CA TYR A 1008 38.45 -5.24 4.07
C TYR A 1008 38.75 -3.86 4.68
N LYS A 1009 39.89 -3.74 5.37
CA LYS A 1009 40.32 -2.48 6.01
C LYS A 1009 40.70 -1.37 5.00
N ARG A 1010 40.72 -1.67 3.71
CA ARG A 1010 41.10 -0.77 2.62
C ARG A 1010 40.06 -0.97 1.53
N GLY A 1011 39.23 0.03 1.27
CA GLY A 1011 38.25 -0.04 0.19
C GLY A 1011 38.92 -0.27 -1.17
N VAL A 1012 38.27 -1.03 -2.04
CA VAL A 1012 38.74 -1.22 -3.41
C VAL A 1012 38.32 -0.01 -4.23
N ASN A 1013 39.30 0.70 -4.79
CA ASN A 1013 39.03 1.83 -5.66
C ASN A 1013 38.66 1.33 -7.06
N PHE A 1014 37.36 1.30 -7.38
CA PHE A 1014 36.85 0.92 -8.71
C PHE A 1014 37.07 2.01 -9.78
N ASN A 1015 37.52 3.21 -9.40
CA ASN A 1015 37.74 4.31 -10.34
C ASN A 1015 39.14 4.92 -10.14
N PRO A 1016 40.09 4.70 -11.08
CA PRO A 1016 41.48 5.16 -10.95
C PRO A 1016 41.64 6.68 -10.81
N LYS A 1017 40.55 7.46 -10.97
CA LYS A 1017 40.54 8.90 -10.72
C LYS A 1017 40.61 9.26 -9.24
N TYR A 1018 40.16 8.45 -8.28
CA TYR A 1018 40.18 8.86 -6.87
C TYR A 1018 41.51 8.55 -6.18
N GLN A 1019 42.12 9.53 -5.51
CA GLN A 1019 43.34 9.35 -4.71
C GLN A 1019 43.01 9.24 -3.21
N TRP A 1020 43.71 8.32 -2.55
CA TRP A 1020 43.55 7.96 -1.13
C TRP A 1020 44.35 8.88 -0.21
N LEU A 1021 43.77 9.27 0.94
CA LEU A 1021 44.40 10.24 1.87
C LEU A 1021 44.59 9.77 3.32
N GLY A 1022 44.03 8.64 3.77
CA GLY A 1022 44.01 8.34 5.22
C GLY A 1022 44.06 6.87 5.63
N ASP A 1023 44.83 6.59 6.68
CA ASP A 1023 45.24 5.27 7.22
C ASP A 1023 44.09 4.30 7.58
N ASP A 1024 42.86 4.80 7.73
CA ASP A 1024 41.69 4.04 8.17
C ASP A 1024 40.69 3.66 7.05
N GLY A 1025 40.92 4.14 5.82
CA GLY A 1025 40.14 3.76 4.64
C GLY A 1025 38.84 4.53 4.42
N SER A 1026 38.62 5.69 5.08
CA SER A 1026 37.34 6.42 5.05
C SER A 1026 37.28 7.65 4.12
N GLU A 1027 38.39 8.10 3.53
CA GLU A 1027 38.46 9.37 2.76
C GLU A 1027 39.09 9.22 1.36
N PHE A 1028 38.45 9.79 0.33
CA PHE A 1028 38.89 9.83 -1.07
C PHE A 1028 38.76 11.26 -1.65
N ILE A 1029 39.72 11.72 -2.46
CA ILE A 1029 39.63 12.98 -3.23
C ILE A 1029 39.50 12.72 -4.73
N VAL A 1030 38.67 13.54 -5.40
CA VAL A 1030 38.58 13.66 -6.86
C VAL A 1030 39.58 14.72 -7.34
N PRO A 1031 40.64 14.37 -8.08
CA PRO A 1031 41.43 15.34 -8.81
C PRO A 1031 40.55 15.91 -9.93
N LEU A 1032 40.44 17.24 -9.96
CA LEU A 1032 39.75 17.96 -11.04
C LEU A 1032 40.39 17.57 -12.38
N PRO A 1033 39.61 17.14 -13.39
CA PRO A 1033 40.17 16.73 -14.66
C PRO A 1033 40.62 17.96 -15.47
N ASP A 1034 41.85 17.92 -15.98
CA ASP A 1034 42.22 18.74 -17.14
C ASP A 1034 41.31 18.34 -18.31
N ILE A 1035 40.51 19.30 -18.76
CA ILE A 1035 39.47 19.10 -19.75
C ILE A 1035 40.10 18.81 -21.11
N THR A 1036 39.87 17.60 -21.63
CA THR A 1036 39.91 17.33 -23.07
C THR A 1036 38.75 16.41 -23.44
N TYR A 1037 37.87 16.90 -24.30
CA TYR A 1037 36.67 16.19 -24.76
C TYR A 1037 37.03 15.18 -25.85
N ALA A 1038 36.42 14.00 -25.79
CA ALA A 1038 36.21 13.13 -26.95
C ALA A 1038 34.88 12.37 -26.78
N TRP A 1039 34.03 12.46 -27.79
CA TRP A 1039 32.75 11.75 -27.90
C TRP A 1039 32.96 10.39 -28.58
N SER A 1040 32.35 9.33 -28.06
CA SER A 1040 31.75 8.27 -28.88
C SER A 1040 30.86 7.32 -28.06
N SER A 1041 29.73 6.99 -28.67
CA SER A 1041 28.67 6.04 -28.33
C SER A 1041 29.14 4.57 -28.26
N GLU A 1042 28.51 3.76 -27.40
CA GLU A 1042 27.74 2.54 -27.77
C GLU A 1042 27.43 1.65 -26.54
N TYR A 1043 26.33 0.92 -26.66
CA TYR A 1043 25.57 0.16 -25.67
C TYR A 1043 26.31 -1.02 -25.02
N VAL A 1044 26.01 -1.31 -23.75
CA VAL A 1044 26.16 -2.65 -23.15
C VAL A 1044 24.94 -2.96 -22.27
N CYS A 1045 24.15 -3.96 -22.68
CA CYS A 1045 23.17 -4.64 -21.84
C CYS A 1045 23.89 -5.43 -20.74
N VAL A 1046 23.36 -5.45 -19.52
CA VAL A 1046 23.87 -6.28 -18.43
C VAL A 1046 22.71 -7.11 -17.87
N GLU A 1047 22.82 -8.43 -18.00
CA GLU A 1047 22.04 -9.42 -17.25
C GLU A 1047 22.22 -9.18 -15.74
N ASN A 1048 21.16 -9.38 -14.96
CA ASN A 1048 21.10 -9.08 -13.53
C ASN A 1048 22.20 -9.77 -12.72
N ASP A 1049 23.22 -9.02 -12.32
CA ASP A 1049 24.11 -9.37 -11.22
C ASP A 1049 23.61 -8.74 -9.91
N ILE A 1050 23.63 -9.53 -8.84
CA ILE A 1050 23.46 -9.05 -7.47
C ILE A 1050 24.58 -8.04 -7.22
N LEU A 1051 24.24 -6.76 -7.04
CA LEU A 1051 25.21 -5.72 -6.69
C LEU A 1051 25.88 -6.07 -5.36
N GLU A 1052 27.10 -6.60 -5.44
CA GLU A 1052 28.00 -6.83 -4.31
C GLU A 1052 28.59 -5.50 -3.87
N ILE A 1053 28.05 -4.93 -2.79
CA ILE A 1053 28.59 -3.74 -2.16
C ILE A 1053 29.57 -4.21 -1.09
N GLU A 1054 30.88 -4.05 -1.33
CA GLU A 1054 31.90 -4.21 -0.29
C GLU A 1054 31.62 -3.26 0.89
N ASP A 1055 32.13 -3.54 2.09
CA ASP A 1055 31.97 -2.71 3.31
C ASP A 1055 32.49 -1.26 3.13
N ILE A 1056 31.81 -0.46 2.32
CA ILE A 1056 32.06 0.93 2.02
C ILE A 1056 30.81 1.66 2.48
N GLN A 1057 30.92 2.43 3.56
CA GLN A 1057 29.95 3.48 3.82
C GLN A 1057 30.16 4.55 2.75
N VAL A 1058 29.51 4.42 1.59
CA VAL A 1058 29.42 5.51 0.64
C VAL A 1058 28.36 6.45 1.18
N ILE A 1059 28.79 7.60 1.69
CA ILE A 1059 27.92 8.73 2.00
C ILE A 1059 27.85 9.54 0.71
N LEU A 1060 26.69 9.52 0.05
CA LEU A 1060 26.38 10.39 -1.09
C LEU A 1060 25.77 11.71 -0.61
#